data_AF-A0A8J7KNF4-F1
#
_entry.id   AF-A0A8J7KNF4-F1
#
_cell.length_a   1.000
_cell.length_b   1.000
_cell.length_c   1.000
_cell.angle_alpha   90.00
_cell.angle_beta   90.00
_cell.angle_gamma   90.00
#
_symmetry.space_group_name_H-M   'P 1'
#
loop_
_entity.id
_entity.type
_entity.pdbx_description
1 polymer ?
#
loop_
_entity_poly.entity_id
_entity_poly.type
_entity_poly.pdbx_seq_one_letter_code
_entity_poly.pdbx_strand_id
1 'polypeptide(L)'
;MSAWYKTGTIAATNGSKIITGTGTQFTNPLNGVSAGRMLLLPAASAVQIYEIESVQSETQLTLVSAFTGTTGTGKAYAIPTSPAVSIEQFAHEFASTLAYYQQQLSGWQQMLTGTGNVTLTTPDGQTVTVRSQQAWDAALNGKANPGDVFLLKGSLGTNDLNNVLGTDYQGIWWQSATANATAERNYPIVSAGNLLVIYNSVANYGITQIYITHVSKRVFIRSKPTLSDAWTTWSEFWTSGNLAKQTSSVDFAENRILALSGANGSFGLGGNTVYLSETTDLHVYFKSAKTGFYSSNPAVINGLDFSSHNYFWQKYNDNYGTLIAMPIGSNQNPISVKTMTNGVWSGWKRLWDTESLVKQTSQDDTTGGSVVLNGGHGLGANARHRAAGATGGAAGCGFFSYSANHADNPFGGTGASGIHVQEASNYGWDLLGRDGGGIDFRLRQISSGVQSPWSVLWTSSNLANPATLDTAQTISGIKTFTANPSIQAANYPSITLESTSIPAANAGRKVLLEVSTAASGLYVLFRPQSGTSGQSAVLIPRGTGNALVSGVNAVADSNGFYKTASPVVKLFADGTSELTSEAEGITTERLSEGVYRISGCLGLNADRAWGGIEGGISCPKCRNGLERVWNDYDVEADGSIVIRTYHRPHPDSPAFARNEIEGYANGGPIDIP
;
A
#
# COMPACT_ATOMS: atom_id res chain seq x y z
N MET A 1 -54.70 52.74 54.35
CA MET A 1 -55.90 53.57 54.12
C MET A 1 -55.52 55.02 54.41
N SER A 2 -55.87 55.97 53.54
CA SER A 2 -55.51 57.39 53.76
C SER A 2 -56.07 57.87 55.09
N ALA A 3 -55.21 58.37 55.98
CA ALA A 3 -55.53 58.69 57.37
C ALA A 3 -56.43 59.93 57.56
N TRP A 4 -56.93 60.52 56.47
CA TRP A 4 -57.65 61.80 56.43
C TRP A 4 -58.86 61.68 55.50
N TYR A 5 -60.05 61.90 56.04
CA TYR A 5 -61.32 61.96 55.30
C TYR A 5 -61.51 63.34 54.66
N LYS A 6 -61.80 63.37 53.35
CA LYS A 6 -61.88 64.61 52.53
C LYS A 6 -63.02 64.59 51.49
N THR A 7 -63.96 63.64 51.60
CA THR A 7 -64.95 63.40 50.54
C THR A 7 -66.06 64.45 50.58
N GLY A 8 -66.40 65.03 49.42
CA GLY A 8 -67.43 66.07 49.31
C GLY A 8 -66.91 67.48 49.60
N THR A 9 -67.83 68.44 49.67
CA THR A 9 -67.52 69.85 50.03
C THR A 9 -68.45 70.36 51.11
N ILE A 10 -68.08 71.46 51.76
CA ILE A 10 -68.88 72.04 52.85
C ILE A 10 -69.28 73.50 52.59
N ALA A 11 -70.39 73.90 53.16
CA ALA A 11 -70.87 75.26 53.26
C ALA A 11 -70.78 75.76 54.70
N ALA A 12 -70.24 76.96 54.87
CA ALA A 12 -70.10 77.61 56.17
C ALA A 12 -70.55 79.06 56.07
N THR A 13 -71.32 79.52 57.05
CA THR A 13 -71.82 80.91 57.15
C THR A 13 -71.17 81.57 58.35
N ASN A 14 -70.60 82.77 58.16
CA ASN A 14 -70.00 83.55 59.24
C ASN A 14 -71.03 83.80 60.35
N GLY A 15 -70.65 83.52 61.59
CA GLY A 15 -71.50 83.60 62.78
C GLY A 15 -72.32 82.34 63.06
N SER A 16 -72.32 81.32 62.19
CA SER A 16 -73.03 80.05 62.40
C SER A 16 -72.11 78.94 62.90
N LYS A 17 -72.63 78.06 63.75
CA LYS A 17 -71.96 76.80 64.17
C LYS A 17 -72.23 75.64 63.23
N ILE A 18 -73.23 75.77 62.36
CA ILE A 18 -73.68 74.67 61.50
C ILE A 18 -72.87 74.67 60.21
N ILE A 19 -72.36 73.49 59.88
CA ILE A 19 -71.68 73.19 58.63
C ILE A 19 -72.53 72.22 57.83
N THR A 20 -72.84 72.57 56.59
CA THR A 20 -73.65 71.74 55.70
C THR A 20 -72.76 71.14 54.62
N GLY A 21 -72.66 69.81 54.58
CA GLY A 21 -71.93 69.06 53.58
C GLY A 21 -72.75 68.77 52.32
N THR A 22 -72.07 68.68 51.17
CA THR A 22 -72.62 68.22 49.89
C THR A 22 -71.76 67.06 49.38
N GLY A 23 -72.38 65.90 49.18
CA GLY A 23 -71.66 64.66 48.84
C GLY A 23 -70.78 64.11 49.96
N THR A 24 -70.96 64.60 51.18
CA THR A 24 -70.29 64.09 52.38
C THR A 24 -71.04 62.89 52.94
N GLN A 25 -70.34 62.07 53.72
CA GLN A 25 -70.89 60.91 54.43
C GLN A 25 -70.37 60.90 55.86
N PHE A 26 -70.70 61.94 56.62
CA PHE A 26 -70.11 62.14 57.95
C PHE A 26 -70.49 61.08 58.97
N THR A 27 -71.69 60.52 58.88
CA THR A 27 -72.14 59.45 59.78
C THR A 27 -71.65 58.06 59.37
N ASN A 28 -71.00 57.89 58.22
CA ASN A 28 -70.53 56.58 57.79
C ASN A 28 -69.39 56.10 58.73
N PRO A 29 -69.58 55.00 59.49
CA PRO A 29 -68.61 54.55 60.48
C PRO A 29 -67.22 54.26 59.91
N LEU A 30 -67.14 53.88 58.62
CA LEU A 30 -65.88 53.57 57.95
C LEU A 30 -65.00 54.81 57.71
N ASN A 31 -65.61 55.99 57.69
CA ASN A 31 -64.88 57.24 57.47
C ASN A 31 -64.29 57.81 58.76
N GLY A 32 -64.58 57.24 59.93
CA GLY A 32 -63.94 57.62 61.20
C GLY A 32 -64.22 59.05 61.69
N VAL A 33 -65.21 59.75 61.12
CA VAL A 33 -65.63 61.08 61.57
C VAL A 33 -66.48 60.95 62.84
N SER A 34 -66.12 61.70 63.88
CA SER A 34 -66.77 61.63 65.19
C SER A 34 -66.65 62.96 65.93
N ALA A 35 -67.51 63.18 66.94
CA ALA A 35 -67.41 64.31 67.86
C ALA A 35 -66.02 64.36 68.53
N GLY A 36 -65.49 65.57 68.74
CA GLY A 36 -64.16 65.82 69.29
C GLY A 36 -63.02 65.78 68.26
N ARG A 37 -63.31 65.49 66.98
CA ARG A 37 -62.29 65.53 65.90
C ARG A 37 -62.14 66.94 65.32
N MET A 38 -60.95 67.20 64.77
CA MET A 38 -60.62 68.46 64.10
C MET A 38 -61.15 68.50 62.67
N LEU A 39 -61.73 69.64 62.30
CA LEU A 39 -62.08 70.01 60.94
C LEU A 39 -61.12 71.10 60.45
N LEU A 40 -60.38 70.81 59.37
CA LEU A 40 -59.43 71.75 58.77
C LEU A 40 -59.99 72.36 57.48
N LEU A 41 -59.90 73.70 57.37
CA LEU A 41 -60.41 74.50 56.26
C LEU A 41 -59.28 75.36 55.66
N PRO A 42 -58.82 75.08 54.42
CA PRO A 42 -57.78 75.89 53.78
C PRO A 42 -58.32 77.28 53.37
N ALA A 43 -57.61 78.35 53.73
CA ALA A 43 -57.88 79.70 53.20
C ALA A 43 -56.60 80.32 52.63
N ALA A 44 -56.75 81.33 51.76
CA ALA A 44 -55.68 81.86 50.91
C ALA A 44 -54.42 82.37 51.66
N SER A 45 -54.54 82.65 52.96
CA SER A 45 -53.44 83.23 53.77
C SER A 45 -53.07 82.37 54.99
N ALA A 46 -53.99 81.55 55.52
CA ALA A 46 -53.77 80.64 56.65
C ALA A 46 -54.91 79.59 56.73
N VAL A 47 -54.62 78.38 57.21
CA VAL A 47 -55.63 77.32 57.40
C VAL A 47 -56.39 77.57 58.70
N GLN A 48 -57.73 77.56 58.64
CA GLN A 48 -58.61 77.71 59.79
C GLN A 48 -59.00 76.32 60.33
N ILE A 49 -59.02 76.15 61.66
CA ILE A 49 -59.27 74.85 62.30
C ILE A 49 -60.42 75.01 63.31
N TYR A 50 -61.35 74.05 63.31
CA TYR A 50 -62.50 74.01 64.21
C TYR A 50 -62.70 72.59 64.78
N GLU A 51 -63.31 72.49 65.94
CA GLU A 51 -63.67 71.22 66.57
C GLU A 51 -65.13 70.87 66.29
N ILE A 52 -65.38 69.60 65.96
CA ILE A 52 -66.72 69.06 65.70
C ILE A 52 -67.37 68.70 67.04
N GLU A 53 -68.46 69.38 67.38
CA GLU A 53 -69.25 69.09 68.58
C GLU A 53 -70.08 67.82 68.41
N SER A 54 -70.73 67.67 67.25
CA SER A 54 -71.53 66.48 66.94
C SER A 54 -71.78 66.34 65.45
N VAL A 55 -72.06 65.10 65.04
CA VAL A 55 -72.41 64.70 63.67
C VAL A 55 -73.90 64.37 63.65
N GLN A 56 -74.71 65.15 62.93
CA GLN A 56 -76.17 65.02 62.96
C GLN A 56 -76.68 64.15 61.81
N SER A 57 -76.00 64.16 60.67
CA SER A 57 -76.37 63.37 59.49
C SER A 57 -75.17 63.22 58.54
N GLU A 58 -75.37 62.52 57.42
CA GLU A 58 -74.36 62.40 56.36
C GLU A 58 -73.86 63.76 55.85
N THR A 59 -74.68 64.80 55.97
CA THR A 59 -74.47 66.13 55.39
C THR A 59 -74.54 67.27 56.40
N GLN A 60 -74.55 67.01 57.70
CA GLN A 60 -74.55 68.09 58.70
C GLN A 60 -73.62 67.78 59.87
N LEU A 61 -72.82 68.80 60.20
CA LEU A 61 -71.99 68.88 61.40
C LEU A 61 -72.34 70.15 62.18
N THR A 62 -72.19 70.08 63.49
CA THR A 62 -72.20 71.25 64.37
C THR A 62 -70.82 71.43 64.98
N LEU A 63 -70.30 72.65 64.93
CA LEU A 63 -69.02 73.04 65.52
C LEU A 63 -69.21 73.56 66.94
N VAL A 64 -68.20 73.35 67.79
CA VAL A 64 -68.20 73.87 69.17
C VAL A 64 -68.23 75.41 69.17
N SER A 65 -67.46 76.06 68.29
CA SER A 65 -67.39 77.52 68.13
C SER A 65 -67.97 77.98 66.79
N ALA A 66 -68.56 79.18 66.77
CA ALA A 66 -69.14 79.75 65.56
C ALA A 66 -68.06 80.05 64.52
N PHE A 67 -68.34 79.75 63.26
CA PHE A 67 -67.41 79.98 62.15
C PHE A 67 -67.18 81.47 61.93
N THR A 68 -65.92 81.92 61.95
CA THR A 68 -65.54 83.35 61.81
C THR A 68 -64.95 83.68 60.44
N GLY A 69 -64.83 82.70 59.53
CA GLY A 69 -64.33 82.92 58.17
C GLY A 69 -65.38 83.47 57.21
N THR A 70 -64.99 83.74 55.96
CA THR A 70 -65.91 84.26 54.93
C THR A 70 -66.96 83.22 54.55
N THR A 71 -68.22 83.62 54.63
CA THR A 71 -69.37 82.81 54.18
C THR A 71 -69.18 82.30 52.76
N GLY A 72 -69.48 81.03 52.52
CA GLY A 72 -69.48 80.46 51.17
C GLY A 72 -69.77 78.97 51.15
N THR A 73 -70.25 78.49 50.00
CA THR A 73 -70.51 77.08 49.69
C THR A 73 -69.36 76.47 48.90
N GLY A 74 -69.21 75.15 48.94
CA GLY A 74 -68.21 74.43 48.13
C GLY A 74 -66.77 74.46 48.67
N LYS A 75 -66.57 74.79 49.95
CA LYS A 75 -65.24 74.83 50.57
C LYS A 75 -64.67 73.41 50.74
N ALA A 76 -63.38 73.25 50.44
CA ALA A 76 -62.64 72.01 50.70
C ALA A 76 -62.34 71.84 52.20
N TYR A 77 -62.24 70.61 52.67
CA TYR A 77 -61.97 70.29 54.08
C TYR A 77 -61.19 68.99 54.26
N ALA A 78 -60.70 68.74 55.49
CA ALA A 78 -60.16 67.44 55.88
C ALA A 78 -60.38 67.10 57.37
N ILE A 79 -60.55 65.82 57.69
CA ILE A 79 -60.74 65.27 59.06
C ILE A 79 -59.83 64.04 59.27
N PRO A 80 -58.89 64.00 60.25
CA PRO A 80 -58.01 62.84 60.52
C PRO A 80 -58.65 61.65 61.32
N THR A 81 -58.30 60.37 61.03
CA THR A 81 -59.10 59.15 61.41
C THR A 81 -58.40 57.87 62.03
N SER A 82 -57.12 57.90 62.47
CA SER A 82 -56.21 56.86 63.12
C SER A 82 -56.73 55.67 64.03
N PRO A 83 -55.94 54.64 64.55
CA PRO A 83 -54.47 54.29 64.55
C PRO A 83 -54.02 52.77 64.39
N ALA A 84 -52.70 52.45 64.52
CA ALA A 84 -51.98 51.23 64.05
C ALA A 84 -51.30 50.29 65.12
N VAL A 85 -51.71 49.01 65.22
CA VAL A 85 -50.92 47.73 65.23
C VAL A 85 -51.93 46.57 65.17
N SER A 86 -51.78 45.60 64.26
CA SER A 86 -52.77 44.54 64.03
C SER A 86 -52.23 43.14 64.40
N ILE A 87 -53.10 42.21 64.80
CA ILE A 87 -52.78 40.84 65.25
C ILE A 87 -51.95 40.07 64.20
N GLU A 88 -52.14 40.40 62.94
CA GLU A 88 -51.47 39.79 61.79
C GLU A 88 -49.96 40.07 61.79
N GLN A 89 -49.54 41.26 62.24
CA GLN A 89 -48.11 41.60 62.34
C GLN A 89 -47.42 40.74 63.41
N PHE A 90 -48.07 40.54 64.55
CA PHE A 90 -47.56 39.65 65.61
C PHE A 90 -47.51 38.19 65.15
N ALA A 91 -48.55 37.70 64.48
CA ALA A 91 -48.58 36.34 63.94
C ALA A 91 -47.47 36.10 62.91
N HIS A 92 -47.18 37.10 62.06
CA HIS A 92 -46.10 37.03 61.09
C HIS A 92 -44.72 36.97 61.76
N GLU A 93 -44.47 37.81 62.77
CA GLU A 93 -43.20 37.81 63.50
C GLU A 93 -42.97 36.49 64.25
N PHE A 94 -44.02 35.94 64.88
CA PHE A 94 -43.94 34.63 65.53
C PHE A 94 -43.66 33.49 64.53
N ALA A 95 -44.37 33.46 63.40
CA ALA A 95 -44.17 32.45 62.34
C ALA A 95 -42.75 32.52 61.76
N SER A 96 -42.23 33.73 61.52
CA SER A 96 -40.86 33.92 61.02
C SER A 96 -39.80 33.41 62.00
N THR A 97 -39.99 33.66 63.30
CA THR A 97 -39.07 33.19 64.34
C THR A 97 -39.10 31.66 64.47
N LEU A 98 -40.30 31.05 64.41
CA LEU A 98 -40.44 29.59 64.47
C LEU A 98 -39.79 28.90 63.27
N ALA A 99 -39.98 29.44 62.06
CA ALA A 99 -39.35 28.91 60.84
C ALA A 99 -37.82 28.92 60.94
N TYR A 100 -37.25 30.00 61.50
CA TYR A 100 -35.81 30.10 61.75
C TYR A 100 -35.31 29.01 62.72
N TYR A 101 -36.00 28.77 63.84
CA TYR A 101 -35.62 27.71 64.77
C TYR A 101 -35.70 26.31 64.16
N GLN A 102 -36.73 26.04 63.35
CA GLN A 102 -36.88 24.77 62.65
C GLN A 102 -35.73 24.52 61.67
N GLN A 103 -35.29 25.55 60.95
CA GLN A 103 -34.14 25.47 60.05
C GLN A 103 -32.84 25.13 60.80
N GLN A 104 -32.59 25.76 61.94
CA GLN A 104 -31.41 25.47 62.76
C GLN A 104 -31.44 24.04 63.33
N LEU A 105 -32.59 23.58 63.82
CA LEU A 105 -32.75 22.21 64.31
C LEU A 105 -32.54 21.16 63.20
N SER A 106 -33.05 21.42 61.99
CA SER A 106 -32.79 20.59 60.82
C SER A 106 -31.30 20.53 60.47
N GLY A 107 -30.59 21.66 60.57
CA GLY A 107 -29.15 21.72 60.35
C GLY A 107 -28.36 20.85 61.34
N TRP A 108 -28.71 20.92 62.63
CA TRP A 108 -28.12 20.06 63.66
C TRP A 108 -28.40 18.57 63.43
N GLN A 109 -29.62 18.22 63.05
CA GLN A 109 -29.96 16.84 62.73
C GLN A 109 -29.10 16.31 61.57
N GLN A 110 -28.94 17.09 60.50
CA GLN A 110 -28.12 16.69 59.36
C GLN A 110 -26.64 16.51 59.74
N MET A 111 -26.08 17.38 60.59
CA MET A 111 -24.70 17.22 61.07
C MET A 111 -24.49 15.94 61.88
N LEU A 112 -25.47 15.58 62.72
CA LEU A 112 -25.35 14.45 63.64
C LEU A 112 -25.69 13.11 62.99
N THR A 113 -26.65 13.07 62.06
CA THR A 113 -27.17 11.82 61.48
C THR A 113 -26.95 11.68 59.98
N GLY A 114 -26.46 12.73 59.31
CA GLY A 114 -26.21 12.71 57.87
C GLY A 114 -24.99 11.86 57.51
N THR A 115 -24.93 11.48 56.23
CA THR A 115 -23.80 10.75 55.65
C THR A 115 -23.07 11.67 54.68
N GLY A 116 -21.85 12.12 55.01
CA GLY A 116 -21.04 12.98 54.13
C GLY A 116 -21.07 14.48 54.49
N ASN A 117 -20.93 15.34 53.48
CA ASN A 117 -20.98 16.79 53.65
C ASN A 117 -22.43 17.28 53.76
N VAL A 118 -22.67 18.20 54.68
CA VAL A 118 -23.95 18.81 55.01
C VAL A 118 -23.87 20.30 54.70
N THR A 119 -24.85 20.84 53.98
CA THR A 119 -24.93 22.28 53.67
C THR A 119 -25.94 22.93 54.62
N LEU A 120 -25.46 23.90 55.39
CA LEU A 120 -26.25 24.70 56.32
C LEU A 120 -26.46 26.08 55.72
N THR A 121 -27.65 26.66 55.88
CA THR A 121 -27.91 28.05 55.51
C THR A 121 -27.93 28.90 56.78
N THR A 122 -27.08 29.92 56.83
CA THR A 122 -26.97 30.86 57.94
C THR A 122 -28.09 31.90 57.90
N PRO A 123 -28.32 32.66 59.00
CA PRO A 123 -29.45 33.58 59.13
C PRO A 123 -29.43 34.75 58.14
N ASP A 124 -28.26 35.07 57.60
CA ASP A 124 -28.01 36.07 56.56
C ASP A 124 -28.16 35.50 55.13
N GLY A 125 -28.58 34.24 55.00
CA GLY A 125 -28.84 33.57 53.72
C GLY A 125 -27.62 32.88 53.09
N GLN A 126 -26.45 32.90 53.73
CA GLN A 126 -25.25 32.25 53.20
C GLN A 126 -25.27 30.74 53.40
N THR A 127 -24.66 29.99 52.49
CA THR A 127 -24.54 28.53 52.62
C THR A 127 -23.14 28.13 53.09
N VAL A 128 -23.05 27.36 54.17
CA VAL A 128 -21.80 26.81 54.73
C VAL A 128 -21.84 25.29 54.64
N THR A 129 -20.79 24.68 54.08
CA THR A 129 -20.66 23.22 54.00
C THR A 129 -19.77 22.70 55.13
N VAL A 130 -20.32 21.80 55.94
CA VAL A 130 -19.63 21.11 57.05
C VAL A 130 -19.67 19.60 56.85
N ARG A 131 -18.79 18.84 57.51
CA ARG A 131 -18.84 17.37 57.49
C ARG A 131 -19.74 16.87 58.61
N SER A 132 -20.56 15.86 58.33
CA SER A 132 -21.28 15.09 59.35
C SER A 132 -20.33 14.31 60.26
N GLN A 133 -20.80 13.91 61.43
CA GLN A 133 -20.04 13.10 62.39
C GLN A 133 -19.50 11.82 61.75
N GLN A 134 -20.34 11.07 61.02
CA GLN A 134 -19.94 9.83 60.38
C GLN A 134 -18.86 10.05 59.31
N ALA A 135 -18.91 11.16 58.58
CA ALA A 135 -17.90 11.50 57.58
C ALA A 135 -16.54 11.83 58.23
N TRP A 136 -16.54 12.43 59.42
CA TRP A 136 -15.33 12.64 60.21
C TRP A 136 -14.73 11.32 60.69
N ASP A 137 -15.55 10.42 61.23
CA ASP A 137 -15.10 9.10 61.70
C ASP A 137 -14.49 8.27 60.55
N ALA A 138 -15.14 8.28 59.38
CA ALA A 138 -14.62 7.60 58.19
C ALA A 138 -13.27 8.18 57.72
N ALA A 139 -13.14 9.51 57.71
CA ALA A 139 -11.90 10.17 57.30
C ALA A 139 -10.73 9.92 58.27
N LEU A 140 -11.02 9.79 59.57
CA LEU A 140 -9.99 9.51 60.58
C LEU A 140 -9.52 8.05 60.52
N ASN A 141 -10.46 7.09 60.40
CA ASN A 141 -10.11 5.67 60.27
C ASN A 141 -9.24 5.40 59.03
N GLY A 142 -9.47 6.10 57.92
CA GLY A 142 -8.63 5.98 56.73
C GLY A 142 -7.20 6.53 56.86
N LYS A 143 -6.91 7.36 57.87
CA LYS A 143 -5.57 7.94 58.09
C LYS A 143 -4.74 7.23 59.17
N ALA A 144 -5.35 6.31 59.90
CA ALA A 144 -4.75 5.62 61.04
C ALA A 144 -4.63 4.09 60.83
N ASN A 145 -4.68 3.61 59.59
CA ASN A 145 -4.51 2.19 59.30
C ASN A 145 -3.05 1.77 59.57
N PRO A 146 -2.80 0.77 60.43
CA PRO A 146 -1.46 0.23 60.70
C PRO A 146 -0.74 -0.32 59.45
N GLY A 147 -1.47 -0.55 58.36
CA GLY A 147 -0.93 -0.98 57.06
C GLY A 147 -0.23 0.12 56.25
N ASP A 148 -0.49 1.41 56.55
CA ASP A 148 0.02 2.54 55.77
C ASP A 148 1.27 3.20 56.39
N VAL A 149 1.68 2.77 57.59
CA VAL A 149 2.83 3.33 58.34
C VAL A 149 3.74 2.20 58.81
N PHE A 150 5.05 2.29 58.57
CA PHE A 150 6.02 1.36 59.18
C PHE A 150 5.98 1.50 60.70
N LEU A 151 5.41 0.52 61.39
CA LEU A 151 5.29 0.51 62.84
C LEU A 151 6.68 0.52 63.49
N LEU A 152 6.90 1.42 64.44
CA LEU A 152 8.07 1.40 65.31
C LEU A 152 7.82 0.36 66.42
N LYS A 153 8.52 -0.77 66.38
CA LYS A 153 8.17 -1.96 67.18
C LYS A 153 8.88 -2.05 68.53
N GLY A 154 10.11 -1.55 68.67
CA GLY A 154 10.85 -1.67 69.92
C GLY A 154 12.29 -2.16 69.80
N SER A 155 12.88 -2.43 70.97
CA SER A 155 14.19 -3.08 71.09
C SER A 155 14.09 -4.59 70.83
N LEU A 156 15.08 -5.14 70.13
CA LEU A 156 15.23 -6.58 69.91
C LEU A 156 15.83 -7.32 71.11
N GLY A 157 16.48 -6.62 72.06
CA GLY A 157 17.08 -7.26 73.24
C GLY A 157 18.00 -8.43 72.88
N THR A 158 17.69 -9.63 73.39
CA THR A 158 18.42 -10.87 73.14
C THR A 158 17.74 -11.79 72.12
N ASN A 159 16.78 -11.27 71.34
CA ASN A 159 16.05 -12.07 70.37
C ASN A 159 16.96 -12.59 69.24
N ASP A 160 16.70 -13.83 68.84
CA ASP A 160 17.23 -14.40 67.61
C ASP A 160 16.46 -13.85 66.41
N LEU A 161 17.16 -13.31 65.41
CA LEU A 161 16.52 -12.75 64.22
C LEU A 161 15.74 -13.78 63.41
N ASN A 162 16.03 -15.07 63.54
CA ASN A 162 15.25 -16.12 62.91
C ASN A 162 13.84 -16.25 63.51
N ASN A 163 13.61 -15.75 64.73
CA ASN A 163 12.31 -15.75 65.42
C ASN A 163 11.52 -14.46 65.19
N VAL A 164 12.14 -13.43 64.60
CA VAL A 164 11.50 -12.14 64.29
C VAL A 164 10.80 -12.25 62.94
N LEU A 165 9.67 -12.96 62.94
CA LEU A 165 8.99 -13.41 61.72
C LEU A 165 7.47 -13.33 61.86
N GLY A 166 6.77 -13.02 60.77
CA GLY A 166 5.30 -12.94 60.70
C GLY A 166 4.78 -11.51 60.67
N THR A 167 3.47 -11.37 60.47
CA THR A 167 2.79 -10.07 60.37
C THR A 167 2.92 -9.23 61.66
N ASP A 168 2.99 -9.89 62.82
CA ASP A 168 3.13 -9.22 64.12
C ASP A 168 4.48 -8.53 64.28
N TYR A 169 5.51 -8.99 63.54
CA TYR A 169 6.85 -8.45 63.58
C TYR A 169 7.14 -7.45 62.46
N GLN A 170 6.19 -7.20 61.55
CA GLN A 170 6.33 -6.20 60.50
C GLN A 170 6.58 -4.81 61.10
N GLY A 171 7.61 -4.12 60.60
CA GLY A 171 7.99 -2.79 61.07
C GLY A 171 9.48 -2.64 61.34
N ILE A 172 9.84 -1.57 62.04
CA ILE A 172 11.21 -1.18 62.35
C ILE A 172 11.51 -1.52 63.82
N TRP A 173 12.59 -2.25 64.02
CA TRP A 173 13.14 -2.63 65.32
C TRP A 173 14.55 -2.08 65.48
N TRP A 174 15.01 -1.90 66.72
CA TRP A 174 16.40 -1.52 67.00
C TRP A 174 17.10 -2.56 67.88
N GLN A 175 18.38 -2.80 67.60
CA GLN A 175 19.28 -3.53 68.47
C GLN A 175 20.21 -2.51 69.15
N SER A 176 20.00 -2.30 70.45
CA SER A 176 20.72 -1.28 71.22
C SER A 176 22.11 -1.70 71.68
N ALA A 177 22.48 -2.98 71.62
CA ALA A 177 23.77 -3.47 72.11
C ALA A 177 24.47 -4.36 71.06
N THR A 178 25.70 -3.98 70.68
CA THR A 178 26.55 -4.77 69.77
C THR A 178 26.81 -6.18 70.30
N ALA A 179 26.98 -6.32 71.63
CA ALA A 179 27.15 -7.62 72.27
C ALA A 179 25.94 -8.55 72.11
N ASN A 180 24.76 -8.02 71.78
CA ASN A 180 23.57 -8.82 71.53
C ASN A 180 23.34 -9.16 70.06
N ALA A 181 24.00 -8.45 69.14
CA ALA A 181 23.99 -8.74 67.72
C ALA A 181 25.07 -9.78 67.40
N THR A 182 24.82 -11.07 67.62
CA THR A 182 25.83 -12.11 67.40
C THR A 182 25.45 -13.05 66.25
N ALA A 183 26.43 -13.77 65.71
CA ALA A 183 26.20 -14.75 64.65
C ALA A 183 25.29 -15.89 65.13
N GLU A 184 25.38 -16.29 66.41
CA GLU A 184 24.53 -17.31 67.04
C GLU A 184 23.06 -16.89 67.10
N ARG A 185 22.77 -15.58 67.13
CA ARG A 185 21.42 -15.00 67.06
C ARG A 185 21.04 -14.57 65.65
N ASN A 186 21.76 -15.08 64.65
CA ASN A 186 21.52 -14.89 63.22
C ASN A 186 21.64 -13.43 62.73
N TYR A 187 22.44 -12.60 63.40
CA TYR A 187 22.79 -11.28 62.89
C TYR A 187 23.82 -11.39 61.77
N PRO A 188 23.77 -10.51 60.74
CA PRO A 188 24.73 -10.53 59.63
C PRO A 188 26.15 -10.12 60.05
N ILE A 189 26.28 -9.41 61.17
CA ILE A 189 27.54 -8.88 61.68
C ILE A 189 27.41 -8.56 63.18
N VAL A 190 28.54 -8.62 63.90
CA VAL A 190 28.64 -8.21 65.30
C VAL A 190 28.63 -6.68 65.43
N SER A 191 27.45 -6.07 65.30
CA SER A 191 27.24 -4.62 65.42
C SER A 191 25.79 -4.27 65.71
N ALA A 192 25.55 -3.34 66.65
CA ALA A 192 24.23 -2.73 66.88
C ALA A 192 23.70 -2.02 65.62
N GLY A 193 22.39 -1.85 65.54
CA GLY A 193 21.74 -1.37 64.32
C GLY A 193 20.23 -1.42 64.36
N ASN A 194 19.62 -1.23 63.19
CA ASN A 194 18.18 -1.28 63.01
C ASN A 194 17.81 -2.44 62.09
N LEU A 195 16.73 -3.13 62.42
CA LEU A 195 16.15 -4.20 61.60
C LEU A 195 14.80 -3.72 61.05
N LEU A 196 14.66 -3.74 59.74
CA LEU A 196 13.37 -3.60 59.06
C LEU A 196 12.88 -4.98 58.66
N VAL A 197 11.65 -5.30 59.07
CA VAL A 197 10.96 -6.55 58.73
C VAL A 197 9.81 -6.22 57.79
N ILE A 198 9.88 -6.75 56.58
CA ILE A 198 8.91 -6.52 55.52
C ILE A 198 8.17 -7.82 55.24
N TYR A 199 6.84 -7.75 55.28
CA TYR A 199 5.98 -8.86 54.94
C TYR A 199 5.87 -9.02 53.41
N ASN A 200 6.07 -10.23 52.90
CA ASN A 200 5.93 -10.56 51.48
C ASN A 200 4.61 -11.31 51.26
N SER A 201 3.72 -10.79 50.41
CA SER A 201 2.38 -11.34 50.14
C SER A 201 2.40 -12.51 49.13
N VAL A 202 3.20 -13.55 49.39
CA VAL A 202 3.27 -14.79 48.60
C VAL A 202 2.59 -15.93 49.40
N ALA A 203 2.03 -16.94 48.71
CA ALA A 203 1.37 -18.09 49.34
C ALA A 203 2.25 -18.69 50.46
N ASN A 204 1.74 -18.73 51.70
CA ASN A 204 2.44 -19.11 52.94
C ASN A 204 3.36 -18.04 53.59
N TYR A 205 3.08 -16.74 53.40
CA TYR A 205 3.55 -15.63 54.27
C TYR A 205 5.09 -15.44 54.33
N GLY A 206 5.74 -15.06 53.23
CA GLY A 206 7.18 -14.78 53.22
C GLY A 206 7.61 -13.51 53.97
N ILE A 207 8.89 -13.38 54.32
CA ILE A 207 9.44 -12.20 55.01
C ILE A 207 10.79 -11.79 54.42
N THR A 208 11.02 -10.49 54.33
CA THR A 208 12.34 -9.91 54.02
C THR A 208 12.84 -9.14 55.25
N GLN A 209 14.09 -9.39 55.63
CA GLN A 209 14.76 -8.67 56.70
C GLN A 209 15.89 -7.82 56.11
N ILE A 210 15.92 -6.54 56.50
CA ILE A 210 17.01 -5.61 56.17
C ILE A 210 17.63 -5.13 57.48
N TYR A 211 18.93 -5.32 57.65
CA TYR A 211 19.67 -4.87 58.83
C TYR A 211 20.66 -3.76 58.47
N ILE A 212 20.59 -2.64 59.18
CA ILE A 212 21.44 -1.47 58.97
C ILE A 212 22.25 -1.22 60.24
N THR A 213 23.58 -1.31 60.14
CA THR A 213 24.49 -1.06 61.27
C THR A 213 24.55 0.42 61.65
N HIS A 214 24.62 0.71 62.96
CA HIS A 214 24.58 2.09 63.47
C HIS A 214 25.84 2.93 63.13
N VAL A 215 27.03 2.32 63.10
CA VAL A 215 28.31 3.02 62.86
C VAL A 215 28.82 2.82 61.43
N SER A 216 28.95 1.57 60.99
CA SER A 216 29.54 1.27 59.68
C SER A 216 28.62 1.58 58.50
N LYS A 217 27.33 1.86 58.75
CA LYS A 217 26.30 2.13 57.73
C LYS A 217 26.17 1.00 56.69
N ARG A 218 26.69 -0.19 57.01
CA ARG A 218 26.56 -1.41 56.22
C ARG A 218 25.12 -1.88 56.27
N VAL A 219 24.59 -2.25 55.11
CA VAL A 219 23.23 -2.70 54.92
C VAL A 219 23.27 -4.15 54.46
N PHE A 220 22.51 -5.00 55.15
CA PHE A 220 22.40 -6.41 54.86
C PHE A 220 20.94 -6.76 54.59
N ILE A 221 20.71 -7.69 53.67
CA ILE A 221 19.37 -8.18 53.33
C ILE A 221 19.38 -9.71 53.31
N ARG A 222 18.31 -10.30 53.83
CA ARG A 222 18.00 -11.71 53.63
C ARG A 222 16.49 -11.87 53.51
N SER A 223 16.07 -13.02 53.04
CA SER A 223 14.65 -13.34 52.94
C SER A 223 14.36 -14.76 53.37
N LYS A 224 13.09 -15.00 53.68
CA LYS A 224 12.49 -16.31 53.86
C LYS A 224 11.27 -16.33 52.91
N PRO A 225 11.39 -16.88 51.69
CA PRO A 225 10.38 -16.70 50.63
C PRO A 225 8.97 -17.14 51.02
N THR A 226 8.86 -18.22 51.80
CA THR A 226 7.65 -18.65 52.53
C THR A 226 8.00 -18.99 53.99
N LEU A 227 7.04 -19.06 54.91
CA LEU A 227 7.31 -19.46 56.32
C LEU A 227 7.91 -20.87 56.45
N SER A 228 7.70 -21.74 55.46
CA SER A 228 8.27 -23.09 55.43
C SER A 228 9.70 -23.16 54.89
N ASP A 229 10.16 -22.15 54.14
CA ASP A 229 11.48 -22.19 53.51
C ASP A 229 12.63 -21.96 54.50
N ALA A 230 13.84 -22.40 54.15
CA ALA A 230 15.04 -21.99 54.88
C ALA A 230 15.30 -20.48 54.71
N TRP A 231 15.97 -19.87 55.70
CA TRP A 231 16.48 -18.51 55.55
C TRP A 231 17.55 -18.47 54.45
N THR A 232 17.49 -17.47 53.57
CA THR A 232 18.64 -17.18 52.70
C THR A 232 19.81 -16.70 53.56
N THR A 233 21.02 -16.89 53.05
CA THR A 233 22.19 -16.23 53.63
C THR A 233 22.02 -14.71 53.57
N TRP A 234 22.64 -14.01 54.51
CA TRP A 234 22.70 -12.55 54.47
C TRP A 234 23.54 -12.08 53.28
N SER A 235 22.98 -11.18 52.50
CA SER A 235 23.66 -10.48 51.41
C SER A 235 23.93 -9.04 51.82
N GLU A 236 25.16 -8.58 51.65
CA GLU A 236 25.54 -7.19 51.95
C GLU A 236 25.43 -6.29 50.71
N PHE A 237 24.94 -5.06 50.90
CA PHE A 237 25.05 -4.00 49.91
C PHE A 237 26.44 -3.33 49.98
N TRP A 238 27.13 -3.31 48.85
CA TRP A 238 28.45 -2.68 48.70
C TRP A 238 28.32 -1.19 48.36
N THR A 239 29.14 -0.37 49.01
CA THR A 239 29.26 1.09 48.87
C THR A 239 30.74 1.45 48.76
N SER A 240 31.06 2.68 48.34
CA SER A 240 32.45 3.16 48.27
C SER A 240 33.19 3.14 49.62
N GLY A 241 32.48 3.03 50.75
CA GLY A 241 33.05 2.99 52.10
C GLY A 241 33.37 1.59 52.65
N ASN A 242 32.78 0.51 52.09
CA ASN A 242 33.04 -0.89 52.48
C ASN A 242 33.61 -1.75 51.35
N LEU A 243 33.71 -1.22 50.12
CA LEU A 243 34.46 -1.83 49.02
C LEU A 243 35.96 -1.76 49.29
N ALA A 244 36.58 -2.92 49.55
CA ALA A 244 38.03 -3.02 49.61
C ALA A 244 38.61 -2.89 48.19
N LYS A 245 39.44 -1.87 47.97
CA LYS A 245 40.21 -1.71 46.73
C LYS A 245 41.52 -2.48 46.84
N GLN A 246 42.08 -2.89 45.71
CA GLN A 246 43.42 -3.44 45.69
C GLN A 246 44.43 -2.45 46.31
N THR A 247 45.33 -2.95 47.16
CA THR A 247 46.38 -2.13 47.78
C THR A 247 47.70 -2.14 46.99
N SER A 248 47.82 -3.02 45.99
CA SER A 248 48.96 -3.12 45.09
C SER A 248 48.58 -3.79 43.77
N SER A 249 49.45 -3.71 42.76
CA SER A 249 49.33 -4.40 41.47
C SER A 249 49.50 -5.92 41.54
N VAL A 250 49.66 -6.50 42.74
CA VAL A 250 49.77 -7.94 42.98
C VAL A 250 48.82 -8.40 44.09
N ASP A 251 47.76 -7.64 44.34
CA ASP A 251 46.80 -7.94 45.38
C ASP A 251 45.86 -9.09 44.95
N PHE A 252 46.05 -10.26 45.58
CA PHE A 252 45.27 -11.48 45.38
C PHE A 252 44.14 -11.66 46.41
N ALA A 253 43.89 -10.67 47.28
CA ALA A 253 42.86 -10.81 48.29
C ALA A 253 41.48 -10.91 47.62
N GLU A 254 40.74 -11.97 47.99
CA GLU A 254 39.37 -12.17 47.52
C GLU A 254 38.49 -10.98 47.90
N ASN A 255 37.48 -10.72 47.07
CA ASN A 255 36.48 -9.65 47.28
C ASN A 255 37.05 -8.22 47.25
N ARG A 256 38.16 -8.00 46.54
CA ARG A 256 38.68 -6.66 46.24
C ARG A 256 38.39 -6.22 44.81
N ILE A 257 38.13 -4.93 44.62
CA ILE A 257 37.99 -4.31 43.29
C ILE A 257 39.33 -3.72 42.82
N LEU A 258 39.55 -3.71 41.51
CA LEU A 258 40.73 -3.11 40.87
C LEU A 258 40.89 -1.63 41.29
N ALA A 259 42.06 -1.27 41.83
CA ALA A 259 42.35 0.10 42.18
C ALA A 259 42.82 0.88 40.94
N LEU A 260 42.03 1.88 40.53
CA LEU A 260 42.35 2.80 39.42
C LEU A 260 43.17 4.03 39.87
N SER A 261 43.89 3.95 41.00
CA SER A 261 44.55 5.12 41.60
C SER A 261 46.08 5.03 41.56
N GLY A 262 46.71 6.04 40.94
CA GLY A 262 48.17 6.23 40.86
C GLY A 262 48.59 6.76 39.48
N ALA A 263 49.80 7.33 39.36
CA ALA A 263 50.30 7.90 38.10
C ALA A 263 50.30 6.89 36.92
N ASN A 264 50.44 5.59 37.20
CA ASN A 264 50.54 4.53 36.18
C ASN A 264 49.40 3.47 36.24
N GLY A 265 48.32 3.70 36.99
CA GLY A 265 47.21 2.74 37.10
C GLY A 265 47.62 1.33 37.59
N SER A 266 46.66 0.41 37.75
CA SER A 266 46.99 -1.00 37.97
C SER A 266 47.13 -1.70 36.62
N PHE A 267 48.30 -2.28 36.33
CA PHE A 267 48.60 -2.90 35.02
C PHE A 267 48.44 -1.95 33.82
N GLY A 268 48.66 -0.64 34.03
CA GLY A 268 48.47 0.39 33.00
C GLY A 268 47.01 0.75 32.73
N LEU A 269 46.06 0.31 33.57
CA LEU A 269 44.65 0.68 33.50
C LEU A 269 44.34 1.84 34.46
N GLY A 270 43.76 2.92 33.93
CA GLY A 270 43.34 4.08 34.72
C GLY A 270 44.45 5.11 35.01
N GLY A 271 45.61 5.01 34.35
CA GLY A 271 46.74 5.94 34.42
C GLY A 271 47.68 5.78 33.22
N ASN A 272 48.93 6.24 33.30
CA ASN A 272 49.94 5.96 32.26
C ASN A 272 50.25 4.46 32.17
N THR A 273 50.68 3.97 31.01
CA THR A 273 51.11 2.57 30.84
C THR A 273 52.31 2.23 31.72
N VAL A 274 52.47 0.94 32.05
CA VAL A 274 53.65 0.47 32.81
C VAL A 274 54.89 0.58 31.92
N TYR A 275 55.80 1.48 32.27
CA TYR A 275 57.02 1.73 31.50
C TYR A 275 58.07 0.62 31.71
N LEU A 276 58.59 0.08 30.62
CA LEU A 276 59.66 -0.93 30.56
C LEU A 276 60.99 -0.22 30.28
N SER A 277 62.03 -0.56 31.05
CA SER A 277 63.38 -0.01 30.84
C SER A 277 63.99 -0.50 29.53
N GLU A 278 64.91 0.27 28.98
CA GLU A 278 65.58 0.01 27.68
C GLU A 278 66.41 -1.28 27.63
N THR A 279 66.64 -1.93 28.77
CA THR A 279 67.33 -3.24 28.86
C THR A 279 66.38 -4.42 29.08
N THR A 280 65.07 -4.17 29.10
CA THR A 280 64.07 -5.21 29.34
C THR A 280 63.97 -6.14 28.13
N ASP A 281 64.15 -7.45 28.34
CA ASP A 281 63.82 -8.47 27.36
C ASP A 281 62.33 -8.79 27.41
N LEU A 282 61.61 -8.46 26.34
CA LEU A 282 60.16 -8.68 26.26
C LEU A 282 59.81 -10.16 26.40
N HIS A 283 60.66 -11.07 25.91
CA HIS A 283 60.39 -12.51 25.95
C HIS A 283 60.50 -13.08 27.35
N VAL A 284 61.32 -12.45 28.21
CA VAL A 284 61.50 -12.82 29.61
C VAL A 284 60.46 -12.11 30.48
N TYR A 285 60.30 -10.79 30.29
CA TYR A 285 59.39 -9.98 31.10
C TYR A 285 57.95 -10.47 31.01
N PHE A 286 57.43 -10.65 29.78
CA PHE A 286 56.02 -11.02 29.59
C PHE A 286 55.68 -12.46 29.98
N LYS A 287 56.66 -13.34 30.22
CA LYS A 287 56.40 -14.65 30.83
C LYS A 287 55.85 -14.52 32.26
N SER A 288 56.36 -13.56 33.03
CA SER A 288 55.94 -13.35 34.43
C SER A 288 54.97 -12.18 34.61
N ALA A 289 54.96 -11.23 33.68
CA ALA A 289 54.07 -10.08 33.71
C ALA A 289 52.59 -10.47 33.66
N LYS A 290 51.74 -9.61 34.24
CA LYS A 290 50.28 -9.78 34.22
C LYS A 290 49.69 -9.22 32.93
N THR A 291 48.49 -9.66 32.57
CA THR A 291 47.75 -9.04 31.46
C THR A 291 47.60 -7.53 31.71
N GLY A 292 47.87 -6.69 30.71
CA GLY A 292 47.82 -5.24 30.89
C GLY A 292 48.47 -4.43 29.76
N PHE A 293 48.57 -3.13 30.02
CA PHE A 293 49.14 -2.13 29.13
C PHE A 293 50.52 -1.67 29.61
N TYR A 294 51.48 -1.71 28.69
CA TYR A 294 52.89 -1.43 28.94
C TYR A 294 53.40 -0.44 27.89
N SER A 295 54.54 0.19 28.12
CA SER A 295 55.23 0.99 27.11
C SER A 295 56.73 0.85 27.23
N SER A 296 57.47 1.17 26.18
CA SER A 296 58.93 1.26 26.23
C SER A 296 59.47 2.37 25.35
N ASN A 297 60.72 2.75 25.55
CA ASN A 297 61.50 3.49 24.54
C ASN A 297 61.94 2.56 23.39
N PRO A 298 62.53 3.09 22.29
CA PRO A 298 63.22 2.24 21.33
C PRO A 298 64.37 1.53 22.05
N ALA A 299 64.72 0.31 21.63
CA ALA A 299 65.83 -0.52 22.13
C ALA A 299 65.55 -1.56 23.24
N VAL A 300 64.29 -1.86 23.59
CA VAL A 300 64.01 -3.09 24.39
C VAL A 300 64.44 -4.36 23.65
N ILE A 301 65.00 -5.33 24.38
CA ILE A 301 65.50 -6.58 23.80
C ILE A 301 64.32 -7.41 23.29
N ASN A 302 64.47 -7.99 22.10
CA ASN A 302 63.41 -8.70 21.37
C ASN A 302 62.17 -7.83 21.04
N GLY A 303 62.32 -6.51 21.10
CA GLY A 303 61.35 -5.51 20.66
C GLY A 303 61.23 -5.38 19.15
N LEU A 304 60.64 -4.27 18.72
CA LEU A 304 60.63 -3.83 17.32
C LEU A 304 61.65 -2.71 17.16
N ASP A 305 62.42 -2.74 16.07
CA ASP A 305 63.65 -1.94 15.91
C ASP A 305 63.43 -0.43 15.63
N PHE A 306 62.20 0.09 15.75
CA PHE A 306 61.82 1.29 14.98
C PHE A 306 61.23 2.47 15.78
N SER A 307 60.89 2.35 17.07
CA SER A 307 60.44 3.48 17.93
C SER A 307 60.05 3.00 19.35
N SER A 308 59.63 3.94 20.21
CA SER A 308 58.86 3.64 21.40
C SER A 308 57.53 2.98 21.03
N HIS A 309 57.10 1.96 21.78
CA HIS A 309 55.84 1.25 21.54
C HIS A 309 55.02 1.17 22.82
N ASN A 310 53.70 1.31 22.68
CA ASN A 310 52.75 0.81 23.65
C ASN A 310 52.53 -0.67 23.38
N TYR A 311 52.55 -1.48 24.42
CA TYR A 311 52.25 -2.89 24.34
C TYR A 311 50.94 -3.20 25.04
N PHE A 312 50.16 -4.09 24.44
CA PHE A 312 49.11 -4.81 25.13
C PHE A 312 49.52 -6.27 25.26
N TRP A 313 49.63 -6.74 26.50
CA TRP A 313 49.92 -8.15 26.79
C TRP A 313 48.67 -8.83 27.29
N GLN A 314 48.23 -9.85 26.58
CA GLN A 314 47.17 -10.75 27.01
C GLN A 314 47.77 -12.10 27.36
N LYS A 315 47.87 -12.36 28.67
CA LYS A 315 48.33 -13.65 29.20
C LYS A 315 47.15 -14.60 29.36
N TYR A 316 47.23 -15.77 28.72
CA TYR A 316 46.31 -16.88 29.00
C TYR A 316 46.83 -17.71 30.18
N ASN A 317 48.12 -18.08 30.14
CA ASN A 317 48.85 -18.72 31.24
C ASN A 317 50.38 -18.49 31.06
N ASP A 318 51.22 -19.19 31.81
CA ASP A 318 52.69 -19.02 31.76
C ASP A 318 53.33 -19.46 30.42
N ASN A 319 52.62 -20.22 29.60
CA ASN A 319 53.11 -20.79 28.33
C ASN A 319 52.43 -20.18 27.09
N TYR A 320 51.34 -19.44 27.26
CA TYR A 320 50.52 -18.93 26.18
C TYR A 320 50.06 -17.49 26.41
N GLY A 321 50.16 -16.69 25.36
CA GLY A 321 49.62 -15.34 25.35
C GLY A 321 49.90 -14.61 24.04
N THR A 322 49.36 -13.41 23.93
CA THR A 322 49.48 -12.56 22.75
C THR A 322 49.99 -11.19 23.16
N LEU A 323 51.06 -10.75 22.50
CA LEU A 323 51.65 -9.44 22.66
C LEU A 323 51.37 -8.62 21.41
N ILE A 324 50.73 -7.48 21.59
CA ILE A 324 50.45 -6.50 20.54
C ILE A 324 51.33 -5.29 20.80
N ALA A 325 52.11 -4.88 19.82
CA ALA A 325 52.91 -3.66 19.84
C ALA A 325 52.26 -2.61 18.95
N MET A 326 52.02 -1.44 19.54
CA MET A 326 51.40 -0.27 18.93
C MET A 326 52.43 0.85 18.97
N PRO A 327 52.88 1.35 17.82
CA PRO A 327 53.95 2.35 17.79
C PRO A 327 53.49 3.71 18.33
N ILE A 328 54.45 4.46 18.87
CA ILE A 328 54.25 5.82 19.39
C ILE A 328 55.08 6.78 18.53
N GLY A 329 54.42 7.77 17.92
CA GLY A 329 55.06 8.81 17.11
C GLY A 329 54.59 8.80 15.64
N SER A 330 55.10 9.75 14.86
CA SER A 330 54.72 9.97 13.45
C SER A 330 55.44 9.06 12.46
N ASN A 331 56.28 8.12 12.93
CA ASN A 331 57.00 7.22 12.05
C ASN A 331 56.10 6.02 11.69
N GLN A 332 56.06 5.77 10.39
CA GLN A 332 55.36 4.73 9.60
C GLN A 332 55.62 3.29 10.10
N ASN A 333 55.29 3.02 11.36
CA ASN A 333 55.51 1.72 11.98
C ASN A 333 54.15 1.01 12.07
N PRO A 334 54.03 -0.23 11.56
CA PRO A 334 52.78 -0.97 11.64
C PRO A 334 52.55 -1.50 13.05
N ILE A 335 51.27 -1.58 13.43
CA ILE A 335 50.86 -2.42 14.57
C ILE A 335 51.38 -3.84 14.29
N SER A 336 52.02 -4.44 15.27
CA SER A 336 52.63 -5.76 15.13
C SER A 336 52.19 -6.68 16.26
N VAL A 337 52.03 -7.96 15.94
CA VAL A 337 51.54 -8.97 16.87
C VAL A 337 52.56 -10.10 16.94
N LYS A 338 52.79 -10.60 18.16
CA LYS A 338 53.58 -11.80 18.41
C LYS A 338 52.83 -12.68 19.40
N THR A 339 52.95 -13.99 19.24
CA THR A 339 52.30 -14.97 20.11
C THR A 339 53.33 -15.80 20.84
N MET A 340 53.01 -16.17 22.08
CA MET A 340 53.74 -17.18 22.84
C MET A 340 52.95 -18.49 22.80
N THR A 341 53.61 -19.58 22.46
CA THR A 341 53.02 -20.94 22.39
C THR A 341 54.01 -21.91 23.00
N ASN A 342 53.59 -22.65 24.04
CA ASN A 342 54.49 -23.54 24.79
C ASN A 342 55.75 -22.84 25.31
N GLY A 343 55.63 -21.58 25.74
CA GLY A 343 56.76 -20.79 26.25
C GLY A 343 57.76 -20.33 25.17
N VAL A 344 57.49 -20.62 23.89
CA VAL A 344 58.26 -20.19 22.72
C VAL A 344 57.56 -19.03 22.04
N TRP A 345 58.32 -17.99 21.69
CA TRP A 345 57.81 -16.80 21.03
C TRP A 345 57.87 -16.92 19.50
N SER A 346 56.80 -16.55 18.80
CA SER A 346 56.82 -16.45 17.34
C SER A 346 57.73 -15.31 16.86
N GLY A 347 57.95 -15.16 15.54
CA GLY A 347 58.40 -13.89 14.96
C GLY A 347 57.35 -12.80 15.11
N TRP A 348 57.75 -11.53 14.99
CA TRP A 348 56.79 -10.42 14.91
C TRP A 348 56.05 -10.48 13.57
N LYS A 349 54.72 -10.40 13.61
CA LYS A 349 53.87 -10.32 12.43
C LYS A 349 53.31 -8.90 12.33
N ARG A 350 53.59 -8.22 11.23
CA ARG A 350 53.13 -6.85 10.99
C ARG A 350 51.71 -6.89 10.41
N LEU A 351 50.82 -6.01 10.88
CA LEU A 351 49.57 -5.75 10.18
C LEU A 351 49.87 -4.92 8.94
N TRP A 352 49.15 -5.19 7.85
CA TRP A 352 49.22 -4.41 6.62
C TRP A 352 48.63 -3.01 6.84
N ASP A 353 49.32 -2.00 6.36
CA ASP A 353 48.91 -0.60 6.37
C ASP A 353 49.14 0.04 4.98
N THR A 354 48.76 1.31 4.82
CA THR A 354 48.84 2.03 3.55
C THR A 354 50.27 2.21 3.00
N GLU A 355 51.29 1.96 3.82
CA GLU A 355 52.70 2.21 3.51
C GLU A 355 53.46 0.89 3.26
N SER A 356 53.01 -0.20 3.88
CA SER A 356 53.50 -1.57 3.68
C SER A 356 52.77 -2.32 2.56
N LEU A 357 51.56 -1.86 2.17
CA LEU A 357 50.93 -2.28 0.92
C LEU A 357 51.76 -1.78 -0.26
N VAL A 358 52.60 -2.67 -0.79
CA VAL A 358 53.35 -2.40 -2.02
C VAL A 358 52.34 -2.39 -3.17
N LYS A 359 52.07 -1.20 -3.71
CA LYS A 359 51.39 -1.09 -5.00
C LYS A 359 52.32 -1.65 -6.07
N GLN A 360 51.78 -2.27 -7.10
CA GLN A 360 52.59 -2.63 -8.26
C GLN A 360 53.41 -1.41 -8.73
N THR A 361 54.68 -1.61 -9.04
CA THR A 361 55.58 -0.53 -9.48
C THR A 361 55.46 -0.25 -10.98
N SER A 362 54.87 -1.19 -11.73
CA SER A 362 54.56 -1.07 -13.15
C SER A 362 53.31 -1.87 -13.49
N GLN A 363 52.78 -1.68 -14.70
CA GLN A 363 51.58 -2.41 -15.18
C GLN A 363 51.85 -3.90 -15.46
N ASP A 364 53.11 -4.33 -15.39
CA ASP A 364 53.56 -5.69 -15.68
C ASP A 364 54.32 -6.29 -14.45
N ASP A 365 54.03 -5.78 -13.25
CA ASP A 365 54.66 -6.20 -12.00
C ASP A 365 54.16 -7.60 -11.55
N THR A 366 55.09 -8.55 -11.50
CA THR A 366 54.87 -9.96 -11.12
C THR A 366 55.26 -10.26 -9.66
N THR A 367 55.61 -9.24 -8.86
CA THR A 367 56.06 -9.40 -7.48
C THR A 367 54.91 -9.87 -6.59
N GLY A 368 55.08 -11.03 -5.95
CA GLY A 368 54.08 -11.59 -5.03
C GLY A 368 53.86 -10.70 -3.81
N GLY A 369 52.59 -10.50 -3.43
CA GLY A 369 52.19 -9.69 -2.27
C GLY A 369 51.84 -8.23 -2.58
N SER A 370 52.02 -7.78 -3.83
CA SER A 370 51.61 -6.44 -4.27
C SER A 370 50.11 -6.35 -4.58
N VAL A 371 49.50 -5.19 -4.33
CA VAL A 371 48.12 -4.87 -4.74
C VAL A 371 48.09 -4.25 -6.15
N VAL A 372 47.11 -4.65 -6.96
CA VAL A 372 46.93 -4.16 -8.33
C VAL A 372 46.68 -2.65 -8.34
N LEU A 373 47.40 -1.92 -9.22
CA LEU A 373 47.19 -0.48 -9.40
C LEU A 373 45.80 -0.18 -9.98
N ASN A 374 45.23 0.97 -9.63
CA ASN A 374 44.07 1.47 -10.37
C ASN A 374 44.47 1.75 -11.83
N GLY A 375 43.85 1.05 -12.78
CA GLY A 375 44.22 1.00 -14.21
C GLY A 375 45.23 -0.09 -14.59
N GLY A 376 45.80 -0.82 -13.63
CA GLY A 376 46.66 -1.98 -13.89
C GLY A 376 45.88 -3.08 -14.62
N HIS A 377 46.45 -3.66 -15.67
CA HIS A 377 45.76 -4.61 -16.57
C HIS A 377 44.40 -4.09 -17.11
N GLY A 378 44.17 -2.77 -17.12
CA GLY A 378 42.90 -2.16 -17.53
C GLY A 378 41.75 -2.32 -16.54
N LEU A 379 42.04 -2.65 -15.26
CA LEU A 379 41.05 -2.77 -14.19
C LEU A 379 40.92 -1.47 -13.38
N GLY A 380 39.70 -0.99 -13.14
CA GLY A 380 39.42 0.20 -12.31
C GLY A 380 39.58 1.56 -13.02
N ALA A 381 40.07 1.57 -14.27
CA ALA A 381 40.15 2.74 -15.15
C ALA A 381 39.86 2.35 -16.61
N ASN A 382 40.10 3.24 -17.57
CA ASN A 382 39.97 2.92 -19.00
C ASN A 382 40.90 1.77 -19.41
N ALA A 383 40.45 0.95 -20.37
CA ALA A 383 41.23 -0.18 -20.89
C ALA A 383 42.59 0.28 -21.45
N ARG A 384 43.64 -0.52 -21.25
CA ARG A 384 45.03 -0.17 -21.63
C ARG A 384 45.14 0.00 -23.14
N HIS A 385 45.51 1.20 -23.60
CA HIS A 385 45.71 1.46 -25.02
C HIS A 385 46.95 0.72 -25.54
N ARG A 386 46.78 -0.13 -26.56
CA ARG A 386 47.91 -0.79 -27.21
C ARG A 386 48.50 0.13 -28.28
N ALA A 387 49.82 0.32 -28.21
CA ALA A 387 50.56 1.14 -29.16
C ALA A 387 50.54 0.52 -30.56
N ALA A 388 50.57 1.36 -31.59
CA ALA A 388 50.54 0.93 -32.99
C ALA A 388 51.65 -0.10 -33.28
N GLY A 389 51.24 -1.27 -33.79
CA GLY A 389 52.15 -2.39 -34.11
C GLY A 389 52.31 -3.42 -32.99
N ALA A 390 51.74 -3.20 -31.80
CA ALA A 390 51.69 -4.20 -30.76
C ALA A 390 50.62 -5.26 -31.09
N THR A 391 51.06 -6.48 -31.37
CA THR A 391 50.18 -7.64 -31.56
C THR A 391 50.14 -8.47 -30.26
N GLY A 392 49.02 -9.15 -29.99
CA GLY A 392 48.75 -9.91 -28.76
C GLY A 392 49.91 -10.76 -28.21
N GLY A 393 50.24 -10.50 -26.94
CA GLY A 393 51.25 -11.22 -26.13
C GLY A 393 52.13 -10.31 -25.27
N ALA A 394 52.37 -9.05 -25.67
CA ALA A 394 53.39 -8.19 -25.06
C ALA A 394 53.00 -7.46 -23.76
N ALA A 395 51.76 -7.58 -23.28
CA ALA A 395 51.22 -6.74 -22.19
C ALA A 395 50.55 -7.53 -21.03
N GLY A 396 50.72 -8.86 -21.02
CA GLY A 396 50.04 -9.76 -20.09
C GLY A 396 48.51 -9.80 -20.27
N CYS A 397 47.84 -10.69 -19.55
CA CYS A 397 46.38 -10.78 -19.53
C CYS A 397 45.75 -9.46 -19.02
N GLY A 398 44.61 -9.06 -19.57
CA GLY A 398 43.90 -7.87 -19.12
C GLY A 398 42.95 -7.27 -20.14
N PHE A 399 42.40 -6.10 -19.78
CA PHE A 399 41.54 -5.29 -20.63
C PHE A 399 42.38 -4.30 -21.44
N PHE A 400 42.15 -4.26 -22.75
CA PHE A 400 42.93 -3.43 -23.66
C PHE A 400 42.04 -2.72 -24.69
N SER A 401 42.59 -1.70 -25.34
CA SER A 401 41.94 -0.95 -26.42
C SER A 401 42.86 -0.73 -27.61
N TYR A 402 42.26 -0.60 -28.79
CA TYR A 402 42.90 -0.24 -30.05
C TYR A 402 42.32 1.06 -30.59
N SER A 403 43.18 1.91 -31.16
CA SER A 403 42.73 3.10 -31.89
C SER A 403 42.05 2.71 -33.22
N ALA A 404 41.29 3.64 -33.78
CA ALA A 404 40.61 3.47 -35.06
C ALA A 404 41.55 3.05 -36.22
N ASN A 405 42.81 3.47 -36.16
CA ASN A 405 43.82 3.23 -37.20
C ASN A 405 44.88 2.21 -36.74
N HIS A 406 44.65 1.49 -35.64
CA HIS A 406 45.58 0.45 -35.20
C HIS A 406 45.61 -0.69 -36.22
N ALA A 407 46.80 -1.11 -36.67
CA ALA A 407 46.94 -2.12 -37.73
C ALA A 407 46.27 -3.47 -37.38
N ASP A 408 46.25 -3.80 -36.08
CA ASP A 408 45.65 -5.02 -35.55
C ASP A 408 44.16 -4.88 -35.16
N ASN A 409 43.57 -3.71 -35.38
CA ASN A 409 42.15 -3.47 -35.13
C ASN A 409 41.31 -4.03 -36.30
N PRO A 410 40.44 -5.02 -36.07
CA PRO A 410 39.68 -5.62 -37.15
C PRO A 410 38.55 -4.76 -37.69
N PHE A 411 38.13 -3.70 -36.98
CA PHE A 411 36.94 -2.94 -37.35
C PHE A 411 37.21 -1.79 -38.32
N GLY A 412 38.42 -1.23 -38.34
CA GLY A 412 38.83 -0.11 -39.21
C GLY A 412 38.03 1.18 -38.98
N GLY A 413 38.71 2.33 -38.88
CA GLY A 413 38.06 3.64 -38.78
C GLY A 413 37.24 3.90 -37.49
N THR A 414 37.13 2.91 -36.59
CA THR A 414 36.48 3.00 -35.28
C THR A 414 37.34 2.32 -34.21
N GLY A 415 37.35 2.85 -32.99
CA GLY A 415 38.08 2.25 -31.86
C GLY A 415 37.54 0.85 -31.50
N ALA A 416 38.34 0.09 -30.76
CA ALA A 416 37.94 -1.20 -30.22
C ALA A 416 38.44 -1.37 -28.78
N SER A 417 37.68 -2.10 -27.97
CA SER A 417 38.07 -2.47 -26.61
C SER A 417 37.72 -3.92 -26.32
N GLY A 418 38.51 -4.57 -25.47
CA GLY A 418 38.39 -6.00 -25.30
C GLY A 418 39.29 -6.62 -24.25
N ILE A 419 39.34 -7.95 -24.26
CA ILE A 419 40.01 -8.77 -23.26
C ILE A 419 41.04 -9.65 -23.94
N HIS A 420 42.26 -9.64 -23.38
CA HIS A 420 43.35 -10.52 -23.78
C HIS A 420 43.55 -11.56 -22.68
N VAL A 421 43.56 -12.82 -23.06
CA VAL A 421 43.85 -13.93 -22.14
C VAL A 421 44.94 -14.79 -22.73
N GLN A 422 45.99 -15.00 -21.93
CA GLN A 422 47.16 -15.79 -22.25
C GLN A 422 47.31 -16.88 -21.18
N GLU A 423 47.34 -18.15 -21.60
CA GLU A 423 47.51 -19.29 -20.69
C GLU A 423 49.01 -19.62 -20.49
N ALA A 424 49.80 -19.52 -21.57
CA ALA A 424 51.27 -19.64 -21.58
C ALA A 424 51.84 -18.72 -22.65
N SER A 425 53.16 -18.45 -22.69
CA SER A 425 53.77 -17.46 -23.61
C SER A 425 53.34 -17.58 -25.09
N ASN A 426 52.86 -18.75 -25.53
CA ASN A 426 52.47 -19.03 -26.90
C ASN A 426 50.98 -19.36 -27.12
N TYR A 427 50.14 -19.48 -26.08
CA TYR A 427 48.73 -19.86 -26.19
C TYR A 427 47.79 -18.87 -25.50
N GLY A 428 46.72 -18.49 -26.18
CA GLY A 428 45.77 -17.50 -25.68
C GLY A 428 44.65 -17.18 -26.66
N TRP A 429 43.91 -16.12 -26.38
CA TRP A 429 42.86 -15.58 -27.25
C TRP A 429 42.63 -14.09 -26.98
N ASP A 430 42.09 -13.41 -27.98
CA ASP A 430 41.63 -12.03 -27.88
C ASP A 430 40.16 -11.94 -28.27
N LEU A 431 39.39 -11.20 -27.49
CA LEU A 431 38.02 -10.80 -27.81
C LEU A 431 37.95 -9.27 -27.87
N LEU A 432 37.48 -8.72 -28.98
CA LEU A 432 37.29 -7.29 -29.17
C LEU A 432 35.84 -6.96 -29.49
N GLY A 433 35.33 -5.92 -28.82
CA GLY A 433 34.13 -5.20 -29.23
C GLY A 433 34.50 -3.89 -29.91
N ARG A 434 33.68 -3.49 -30.87
CA ARG A 434 33.79 -2.19 -31.54
C ARG A 434 33.21 -1.07 -30.67
N ASP A 435 33.94 0.03 -30.52
CA ASP A 435 33.56 1.12 -29.59
C ASP A 435 32.42 2.02 -30.13
N GLY A 436 32.00 1.86 -31.38
CA GLY A 436 30.87 2.64 -31.93
C GLY A 436 30.47 2.29 -33.37
N GLY A 437 29.23 2.62 -33.76
CA GLY A 437 28.66 2.41 -35.11
C GLY A 437 28.12 0.99 -35.37
N GLY A 438 27.62 0.34 -34.32
CA GLY A 438 26.96 -0.97 -34.37
C GLY A 438 27.60 -1.97 -33.41
N ILE A 439 26.86 -3.02 -33.04
CA ILE A 439 27.35 -4.11 -32.21
C ILE A 439 28.09 -5.10 -33.10
N ASP A 440 29.43 -5.10 -33.04
CA ASP A 440 30.28 -6.09 -33.71
C ASP A 440 31.35 -6.56 -32.72
N PHE A 441 31.41 -7.88 -32.49
CA PHE A 441 32.42 -8.52 -31.66
C PHE A 441 33.25 -9.46 -32.52
N ARG A 442 34.55 -9.48 -32.30
CA ARG A 442 35.47 -10.35 -33.03
C ARG A 442 36.38 -11.09 -32.07
N LEU A 443 36.60 -12.35 -32.38
CA LEU A 443 37.42 -13.26 -31.62
C LEU A 443 38.58 -13.73 -32.49
N ARG A 444 39.75 -13.91 -31.89
CA ARG A 444 40.84 -14.68 -32.49
C ARG A 444 41.53 -15.52 -31.45
N GLN A 445 42.18 -16.58 -31.91
CA GLN A 445 43.00 -17.45 -31.09
C GLN A 445 44.48 -17.14 -31.31
N ILE A 446 45.27 -17.37 -30.27
CA ILE A 446 46.74 -17.38 -30.31
C ILE A 446 47.19 -18.82 -30.09
N SER A 447 47.89 -19.38 -31.08
CA SER A 447 48.41 -20.74 -31.02
C SER A 447 49.87 -20.75 -31.47
N SER A 448 50.74 -21.31 -30.63
CA SER A 448 52.19 -21.37 -30.89
C SER A 448 52.81 -19.99 -31.19
N GLY A 449 52.31 -18.93 -30.54
CA GLY A 449 52.76 -17.54 -30.74
C GLY A 449 52.19 -16.86 -32.00
N VAL A 450 51.35 -17.55 -32.77
CA VAL A 450 50.73 -17.03 -34.00
C VAL A 450 49.26 -16.70 -33.75
N GLN A 451 48.84 -15.50 -34.13
CA GLN A 451 47.45 -15.08 -34.07
C GLN A 451 46.69 -15.55 -35.31
N SER A 452 45.52 -16.16 -35.10
CA SER A 452 44.59 -16.41 -36.19
C SER A 452 44.05 -15.09 -36.75
N PRO A 453 43.54 -15.08 -38.00
CA PRO A 453 42.70 -13.99 -38.47
C PRO A 453 41.53 -13.73 -37.52
N TRP A 454 41.09 -12.48 -37.46
CA TRP A 454 39.91 -12.10 -36.69
C TRP A 454 38.67 -12.75 -37.27
N SER A 455 37.97 -13.51 -36.43
CA SER A 455 36.70 -14.13 -36.74
C SER A 455 35.57 -13.31 -36.15
N VAL A 456 34.50 -13.13 -36.91
CA VAL A 456 33.29 -12.44 -36.43
C VAL A 456 32.56 -13.35 -35.43
N LEU A 457 32.32 -12.83 -34.23
CA LEU A 457 31.42 -13.45 -33.27
C LEU A 457 30.00 -12.95 -33.58
N TRP A 458 29.14 -13.88 -33.98
CA TRP A 458 27.81 -13.56 -34.50
C TRP A 458 26.90 -12.94 -33.43
N THR A 459 26.27 -11.83 -33.78
CA THR A 459 25.21 -11.13 -33.03
C THR A 459 24.03 -10.88 -33.99
N SER A 460 22.86 -10.51 -33.45
CA SER A 460 21.70 -10.15 -34.29
C SER A 460 21.95 -8.95 -35.22
N SER A 461 23.06 -8.23 -35.05
CA SER A 461 23.39 -7.02 -35.82
C SER A 461 24.37 -7.27 -36.97
N ASN A 462 25.09 -8.40 -37.03
CA ASN A 462 26.14 -8.68 -38.03
C ASN A 462 25.93 -9.99 -38.80
N LEU A 463 24.71 -10.54 -38.79
CA LEU A 463 24.32 -11.72 -39.54
C LEU A 463 24.01 -11.35 -41.01
N ALA A 464 24.87 -11.76 -41.94
CA ALA A 464 24.45 -11.94 -43.33
C ALA A 464 23.83 -13.34 -43.46
N ASN A 465 22.49 -13.40 -43.40
CA ASN A 465 21.63 -14.61 -43.44
C ASN A 465 21.49 -15.37 -42.08
N PRO A 466 20.27 -15.71 -41.63
CA PRO A 466 19.09 -15.89 -42.45
C PRO A 466 18.15 -14.67 -42.53
N ALA A 467 17.65 -14.46 -43.74
CA ALA A 467 16.38 -13.81 -44.10
C ALA A 467 16.20 -12.31 -43.79
N THR A 468 16.63 -11.44 -44.72
CA THR A 468 15.94 -10.16 -44.95
C THR A 468 14.67 -10.43 -45.76
N LEU A 469 13.56 -9.76 -45.42
CA LEU A 469 12.21 -10.00 -45.95
C LEU A 469 12.07 -9.99 -47.48
N ASP A 470 13.03 -9.40 -48.22
CA ASP A 470 12.87 -9.12 -49.65
C ASP A 470 13.97 -9.70 -50.57
N THR A 471 14.88 -10.54 -50.06
CA THR A 471 15.92 -11.17 -50.90
C THR A 471 15.50 -12.58 -51.31
N ALA A 472 15.40 -12.83 -52.62
CA ALA A 472 15.04 -14.13 -53.18
C ALA A 472 15.91 -15.26 -52.57
N GLN A 473 15.25 -16.27 -52.01
CA GLN A 473 15.91 -17.41 -51.39
C GLN A 473 15.93 -18.60 -52.37
N THR A 474 17.13 -19.12 -52.65
CA THR A 474 17.28 -20.36 -53.42
C THR A 474 17.27 -21.54 -52.46
N ILE A 475 16.18 -22.32 -52.47
CA ILE A 475 16.11 -23.59 -51.75
C ILE A 475 16.58 -24.70 -52.70
N SER A 476 17.73 -25.32 -52.42
CA SER A 476 18.21 -26.52 -53.13
C SER A 476 17.89 -27.81 -52.35
N GLY A 477 17.56 -28.88 -53.08
CA GLY A 477 17.24 -30.19 -52.51
C GLY A 477 15.85 -30.29 -51.87
N ILE A 478 15.58 -31.42 -51.19
CA ILE A 478 14.32 -31.66 -50.47
C ILE A 478 14.33 -30.91 -49.14
N LYS A 479 13.26 -30.16 -48.84
CA LYS A 479 13.02 -29.56 -47.51
C LYS A 479 11.68 -30.04 -46.95
N THR A 480 11.66 -30.32 -45.65
CA THR A 480 10.46 -30.73 -44.91
C THR A 480 10.08 -29.62 -43.93
N PHE A 481 8.90 -29.02 -44.11
CA PHE A 481 8.35 -28.08 -43.12
C PHE A 481 7.66 -28.87 -42.01
N THR A 482 8.09 -28.68 -40.76
CA THR A 482 7.53 -29.37 -39.57
C THR A 482 6.32 -28.63 -38.97
N ALA A 483 5.95 -27.49 -39.54
CA ALA A 483 4.77 -26.70 -39.20
C ALA A 483 4.09 -26.17 -40.47
N ASN A 484 2.84 -25.75 -40.36
CA ASN A 484 2.07 -25.22 -41.48
C ASN A 484 2.72 -23.93 -42.02
N PRO A 485 3.17 -23.89 -43.29
CA PRO A 485 3.75 -22.69 -43.87
C PRO A 485 2.67 -21.64 -44.13
N SER A 486 2.95 -20.38 -43.78
CA SER A 486 2.11 -19.22 -44.12
C SER A 486 2.72 -18.45 -45.30
N ILE A 487 1.96 -18.29 -46.40
CA ILE A 487 2.41 -17.59 -47.61
C ILE A 487 1.59 -16.31 -47.76
N GLN A 488 2.25 -15.15 -47.64
CA GLN A 488 1.64 -13.82 -47.81
C GLN A 488 2.35 -13.09 -48.95
N ALA A 489 1.63 -12.77 -50.02
CA ALA A 489 2.11 -11.85 -51.06
C ALA A 489 1.44 -10.47 -50.85
N ALA A 490 2.10 -9.40 -51.33
CA ALA A 490 1.81 -8.01 -50.95
C ALA A 490 0.34 -7.57 -51.14
N ASN A 491 -0.39 -8.18 -52.09
CA ASN A 491 -1.77 -7.81 -52.42
C ASN A 491 -2.78 -8.92 -52.13
N TYR A 492 -2.42 -10.17 -52.40
CA TYR A 492 -3.28 -11.33 -52.20
C TYR A 492 -2.43 -12.59 -52.05
N PRO A 493 -2.92 -13.63 -51.34
CA PRO A 493 -2.23 -14.91 -51.28
C PRO A 493 -2.11 -15.51 -52.70
N SER A 494 -0.87 -15.76 -53.12
CA SER A 494 -0.59 -16.41 -54.39
C SER A 494 0.64 -17.29 -54.32
N ILE A 495 0.61 -18.40 -55.06
CA ILE A 495 1.80 -19.21 -55.36
C ILE A 495 2.01 -19.14 -56.87
N THR A 496 3.21 -18.73 -57.30
CA THR A 496 3.62 -18.76 -58.70
C THR A 496 4.66 -19.85 -58.89
N LEU A 497 4.36 -20.80 -59.76
CA LEU A 497 5.31 -21.80 -60.23
C LEU A 497 5.77 -21.38 -61.64
N GLU A 498 7.08 -21.28 -61.85
CA GLU A 498 7.65 -20.95 -63.15
C GLU A 498 8.59 -22.07 -63.60
N SER A 499 8.50 -22.45 -64.88
CA SER A 499 9.41 -23.42 -65.50
C SER A 499 10.12 -22.81 -66.68
N THR A 500 11.44 -22.63 -66.57
CA THR A 500 12.24 -22.06 -67.67
C THR A 500 12.32 -22.95 -68.89
N SER A 501 11.98 -24.24 -68.75
CA SER A 501 11.94 -25.23 -69.83
C SER A 501 10.78 -25.04 -70.82
N ILE A 502 9.73 -24.30 -70.45
CA ILE A 502 8.62 -23.96 -71.35
C ILE A 502 8.93 -22.62 -72.02
N PRO A 503 8.81 -22.46 -73.35
CA PRO A 503 9.09 -21.18 -74.02
C PRO A 503 8.28 -20.02 -73.44
N ALA A 504 8.90 -18.83 -73.35
CA ALA A 504 8.32 -17.67 -72.69
C ALA A 504 6.95 -17.24 -73.25
N ALA A 505 6.70 -17.49 -74.54
CA ALA A 505 5.47 -17.13 -75.24
C ALA A 505 4.30 -18.11 -74.99
N ASN A 506 4.56 -19.31 -74.45
CA ASN A 506 3.54 -20.34 -74.32
C ASN A 506 2.81 -20.25 -72.98
N ALA A 507 1.48 -20.41 -73.02
CA ALA A 507 0.70 -20.63 -71.81
C ALA A 507 1.21 -21.90 -71.08
N GLY A 508 1.46 -21.77 -69.78
CA GLY A 508 2.04 -22.84 -68.96
C GLY A 508 3.46 -22.55 -68.47
N ARG A 509 4.15 -21.53 -69.03
CA ARG A 509 5.43 -21.03 -68.49
C ARG A 509 5.30 -20.60 -67.04
N LYS A 510 4.21 -19.91 -66.70
CA LYS A 510 3.81 -19.62 -65.33
C LYS A 510 2.47 -20.29 -65.01
N VAL A 511 2.44 -20.97 -63.88
CA VAL A 511 1.23 -21.52 -63.27
C VAL A 511 1.00 -20.78 -61.96
N LEU A 512 -0.15 -20.12 -61.84
CA LEU A 512 -0.49 -19.34 -60.65
C LEU A 512 -1.71 -19.95 -59.95
N LEU A 513 -1.58 -20.10 -58.64
CA LEU A 513 -2.67 -20.35 -57.72
C LEU A 513 -2.92 -19.04 -57.00
N GLU A 514 -4.00 -18.34 -57.36
CA GLU A 514 -4.22 -16.96 -56.96
C GLU A 514 -5.64 -16.73 -56.44
N VAL A 515 -5.77 -16.02 -55.32
CA VAL A 515 -7.06 -15.48 -54.87
C VAL A 515 -7.20 -14.06 -55.41
N SER A 516 -8.19 -13.82 -56.28
CA SER A 516 -8.44 -12.48 -56.80
C SER A 516 -9.12 -11.61 -55.74
N THR A 517 -8.73 -10.34 -55.63
CA THR A 517 -9.39 -9.36 -54.74
C THR A 517 -10.72 -8.86 -55.29
N ALA A 518 -10.93 -8.96 -56.60
CA ALA A 518 -12.13 -8.45 -57.29
C ALA A 518 -13.15 -9.54 -57.62
N ALA A 519 -12.77 -10.82 -57.56
CA ALA A 519 -13.64 -11.93 -57.95
C ALA A 519 -13.70 -13.01 -56.86
N SER A 520 -14.91 -13.49 -56.63
CA SER A 520 -15.31 -14.37 -55.53
C SER A 520 -14.78 -15.81 -55.67
N GLY A 521 -13.46 -16.06 -55.73
CA GLY A 521 -12.93 -17.42 -55.91
C GLY A 521 -11.39 -17.60 -55.97
N LEU A 522 -10.95 -18.86 -55.94
CA LEU A 522 -9.57 -19.28 -56.22
C LEU A 522 -9.41 -19.51 -57.74
N TYR A 523 -8.38 -18.91 -58.33
CA TYR A 523 -8.03 -19.07 -59.72
C TYR A 523 -6.81 -19.98 -59.89
N VAL A 524 -6.90 -20.91 -60.83
CA VAL A 524 -5.75 -21.62 -61.40
C VAL A 524 -5.50 -21.05 -62.78
N LEU A 525 -4.36 -20.40 -62.97
CA LEU A 525 -4.05 -19.64 -64.18
C LEU A 525 -2.83 -20.19 -64.89
N PHE A 526 -2.95 -20.41 -66.19
CA PHE A 526 -1.84 -20.78 -67.07
C PHE A 526 -1.55 -19.61 -68.00
N ARG A 527 -0.34 -19.04 -67.92
CA ARG A 527 0.04 -17.82 -68.64
C ARG A 527 1.44 -17.92 -69.28
N PRO A 528 1.71 -17.12 -70.33
CA PRO A 528 3.07 -16.80 -70.79
C PRO A 528 3.88 -16.02 -69.74
N GLN A 529 5.19 -15.84 -69.97
CA GLN A 529 6.10 -15.14 -69.03
C GLN A 529 5.70 -13.68 -68.79
N SER A 530 5.21 -13.01 -69.84
CA SER A 530 4.76 -11.61 -69.82
C SER A 530 3.44 -11.48 -70.58
N GLY A 531 2.40 -11.01 -69.89
CA GLY A 531 1.08 -10.73 -70.46
C GLY A 531 0.02 -11.81 -70.21
N THR A 532 -1.19 -11.58 -70.74
CA THR A 532 -2.38 -12.43 -70.56
C THR A 532 -2.90 -13.05 -71.86
N SER A 533 -2.25 -12.79 -72.99
CA SER A 533 -2.65 -13.35 -74.29
C SER A 533 -2.49 -14.87 -74.30
N GLY A 534 -3.54 -15.61 -74.69
CA GLY A 534 -3.56 -17.08 -74.65
C GLY A 534 -3.73 -17.70 -73.26
N GLN A 535 -4.07 -16.90 -72.25
CA GLN A 535 -4.29 -17.38 -70.88
C GLN A 535 -5.45 -18.38 -70.82
N SER A 536 -5.25 -19.48 -70.09
CA SER A 536 -6.33 -20.37 -69.63
C SER A 536 -6.54 -20.19 -68.13
N ALA A 537 -7.80 -20.19 -67.70
CA ALA A 537 -8.17 -19.98 -66.30
C ALA A 537 -9.23 -21.00 -65.87
N VAL A 538 -9.05 -21.57 -64.69
CA VAL A 538 -10.09 -22.32 -63.97
C VAL A 538 -10.43 -21.52 -62.72
N LEU A 539 -11.72 -21.17 -62.57
CA LEU A 539 -12.24 -20.47 -61.39
C LEU A 539 -12.96 -21.47 -60.49
N ILE A 540 -12.55 -21.52 -59.23
CA ILE A 540 -13.27 -22.19 -58.15
C ILE A 540 -13.93 -21.10 -57.31
N PRO A 541 -15.26 -20.91 -57.41
CA PRO A 541 -15.96 -19.87 -56.67
C PRO A 541 -15.91 -20.13 -55.16
N ARG A 542 -15.80 -19.05 -54.37
CA ARG A 542 -15.90 -19.05 -52.91
C ARG A 542 -17.37 -19.14 -52.52
N GLY A 543 -17.72 -20.22 -51.83
CA GLY A 543 -19.04 -20.45 -51.22
C GLY A 543 -18.98 -21.64 -50.26
N THR A 544 -20.05 -21.87 -49.51
CA THR A 544 -20.22 -23.08 -48.70
C THR A 544 -20.82 -24.19 -49.55
N GLY A 545 -20.05 -25.27 -49.83
CA GLY A 545 -20.48 -26.43 -50.62
C GLY A 545 -19.38 -26.97 -51.54
N ASN A 546 -19.69 -27.99 -52.35
CA ASN A 546 -18.78 -28.54 -53.35
C ASN A 546 -18.97 -27.80 -54.70
N ALA A 547 -17.90 -27.33 -55.33
CA ALA A 547 -17.94 -26.81 -56.70
C ALA A 547 -17.87 -27.99 -57.69
N LEU A 548 -18.95 -28.29 -58.42
CA LEU A 548 -19.08 -29.58 -59.12
C LEU A 548 -19.09 -29.54 -60.66
N VAL A 549 -19.15 -28.37 -61.34
CA VAL A 549 -19.23 -28.33 -62.83
C VAL A 549 -18.48 -27.12 -63.41
N SER A 550 -17.60 -27.34 -64.40
CA SER A 550 -16.96 -26.30 -65.23
C SER A 550 -17.33 -26.54 -66.69
N GLY A 551 -18.00 -25.55 -67.32
CA GLY A 551 -18.66 -25.45 -68.65
C GLY A 551 -18.23 -26.26 -69.90
N VAL A 552 -17.55 -27.39 -69.77
CA VAL A 552 -17.14 -28.27 -70.87
C VAL A 552 -17.98 -29.56 -70.88
N ASN A 553 -18.73 -29.85 -69.82
CA ASN A 553 -19.49 -31.11 -69.63
C ASN A 553 -20.98 -30.93 -69.28
N ALA A 554 -21.55 -29.72 -69.36
CA ALA A 554 -22.99 -29.49 -69.15
C ALA A 554 -23.47 -28.19 -69.82
N VAL A 555 -24.67 -28.23 -70.44
CA VAL A 555 -25.36 -27.06 -71.03
C VAL A 555 -26.57 -26.71 -70.15
N ALA A 556 -26.74 -25.43 -69.83
CA ALA A 556 -27.93 -24.95 -69.12
C ALA A 556 -29.12 -24.86 -70.08
N ASP A 557 -30.30 -25.33 -69.67
CA ASP A 557 -31.54 -25.12 -70.42
C ASP A 557 -31.99 -23.65 -70.38
N SER A 558 -33.05 -23.30 -71.13
CA SER A 558 -33.60 -21.93 -71.19
C SER A 558 -34.13 -21.41 -69.85
N ASN A 559 -34.18 -22.25 -68.81
CA ASN A 559 -34.58 -21.90 -67.44
C ASN A 559 -33.39 -21.96 -66.45
N GLY A 560 -32.16 -22.19 -66.92
CA GLY A 560 -30.94 -22.17 -66.09
C GLY A 560 -30.63 -23.47 -65.35
N PHE A 561 -31.29 -24.58 -65.66
CA PHE A 561 -30.96 -25.88 -65.06
C PHE A 561 -29.91 -26.60 -65.91
N TYR A 562 -28.83 -27.07 -65.28
CA TYR A 562 -27.84 -27.94 -65.92
C TYR A 562 -28.40 -29.36 -66.05
N LYS A 563 -28.56 -29.82 -67.29
CA LYS A 563 -29.00 -31.19 -67.61
C LYS A 563 -27.93 -31.90 -68.41
N THR A 564 -27.86 -33.22 -68.26
CA THR A 564 -27.13 -34.09 -69.19
C THR A 564 -27.88 -34.10 -70.52
N ALA A 565 -27.39 -33.37 -71.53
CA ALA A 565 -28.00 -33.25 -72.86
C ALA A 565 -26.94 -33.31 -73.98
N SER A 566 -26.99 -34.35 -74.82
CA SER A 566 -26.22 -34.62 -76.05
C SER A 566 -27.00 -35.66 -76.89
N PRO A 567 -27.44 -35.41 -78.15
CA PRO A 567 -27.48 -34.15 -78.95
C PRO A 567 -28.75 -33.29 -78.75
N VAL A 568 -28.71 -31.99 -79.04
CA VAL A 568 -29.88 -31.07 -78.94
C VAL A 568 -30.15 -30.35 -80.26
N VAL A 569 -31.43 -30.32 -80.66
CA VAL A 569 -31.96 -29.58 -81.81
C VAL A 569 -32.94 -28.53 -81.30
N LYS A 570 -32.63 -27.25 -81.47
CA LYS A 570 -33.58 -26.15 -81.20
C LYS A 570 -34.28 -25.79 -82.50
N LEU A 571 -35.55 -26.11 -82.62
CA LEU A 571 -36.35 -25.88 -83.83
C LEU A 571 -37.13 -24.55 -83.74
N PHE A 572 -37.12 -23.77 -84.81
CA PHE A 572 -37.77 -22.46 -84.89
C PHE A 572 -38.97 -22.44 -85.84
N ALA A 573 -39.79 -21.38 -85.74
CA ALA A 573 -41.07 -21.21 -86.43
C ALA A 573 -40.99 -21.40 -87.96
N ASP A 574 -39.89 -20.95 -88.57
CA ASP A 574 -39.64 -20.99 -90.01
C ASP A 574 -39.08 -22.34 -90.50
N GLY A 575 -38.87 -23.29 -89.59
CA GLY A 575 -38.29 -24.60 -89.87
C GLY A 575 -36.77 -24.66 -89.77
N THR A 576 -36.10 -23.56 -89.42
CA THR A 576 -34.65 -23.57 -89.15
C THR A 576 -34.33 -24.14 -87.77
N SER A 577 -33.06 -24.51 -87.53
CA SER A 577 -32.62 -25.00 -86.23
C SER A 577 -31.21 -24.59 -85.83
N GLU A 578 -31.01 -24.42 -84.52
CA GLU A 578 -29.69 -24.40 -83.89
C GLU A 578 -29.34 -25.78 -83.34
N LEU A 579 -28.14 -26.27 -83.68
CA LEU A 579 -27.66 -27.59 -83.30
C LEU A 579 -26.50 -27.48 -82.31
N THR A 580 -26.41 -28.41 -81.36
CA THR A 580 -25.17 -28.63 -80.62
C THR A 580 -24.14 -29.36 -81.48
N SER A 581 -22.86 -29.34 -81.09
CA SER A 581 -21.78 -30.04 -81.81
C SER A 581 -22.07 -31.52 -82.04
N GLU A 582 -22.75 -32.18 -81.11
CA GLU A 582 -23.10 -33.60 -81.16
C GLU A 582 -24.31 -33.87 -82.06
N ALA A 583 -25.03 -32.83 -82.48
CA ALA A 583 -26.17 -32.89 -83.41
C ALA A 583 -25.77 -32.53 -84.85
N GLU A 584 -24.46 -32.41 -85.13
CA GLU A 584 -23.93 -32.11 -86.45
C GLU A 584 -24.39 -33.15 -87.49
N GLY A 585 -25.00 -32.68 -88.57
CA GLY A 585 -25.59 -33.52 -89.63
C GLY A 585 -27.11 -33.65 -89.60
N ILE A 586 -27.78 -33.19 -88.54
CA ILE A 586 -29.23 -33.07 -88.50
C ILE A 586 -29.69 -31.90 -89.40
N THR A 587 -30.78 -32.11 -90.14
CA THR A 587 -31.45 -31.05 -90.90
C THR A 587 -32.91 -30.93 -90.48
N THR A 588 -33.44 -29.71 -90.59
CA THR A 588 -34.80 -29.37 -90.19
C THR A 588 -35.53 -28.66 -91.31
N GLU A 589 -36.82 -28.95 -91.47
CA GLU A 589 -37.68 -28.31 -92.45
C GLU A 589 -39.10 -28.12 -91.93
N ARG A 590 -39.76 -27.03 -92.36
CA ARG A 590 -41.20 -26.81 -92.12
C ARG A 590 -41.99 -27.33 -93.31
N LEU A 591 -42.81 -28.36 -93.09
CA LEU A 591 -43.62 -28.99 -94.13
C LEU A 591 -44.91 -28.22 -94.40
N SER A 592 -45.57 -27.75 -93.34
CA SER A 592 -46.79 -26.94 -93.40
C SER A 592 -46.99 -26.23 -92.07
N GLU A 593 -48.07 -25.47 -91.92
CA GLU A 593 -48.37 -24.77 -90.66
C GLU A 593 -48.49 -25.73 -89.47
N GLY A 594 -47.64 -25.50 -88.47
CA GLY A 594 -47.53 -26.32 -87.28
C GLY A 594 -47.00 -27.73 -87.55
N VAL A 595 -46.35 -28.00 -88.70
CA VAL A 595 -45.78 -29.33 -89.01
C VAL A 595 -44.34 -29.20 -89.48
N TYR A 596 -43.44 -29.88 -88.77
CA TYR A 596 -42.00 -29.81 -88.97
C TYR A 596 -41.39 -31.20 -89.06
N ARG A 597 -40.34 -31.35 -89.85
CA ARG A 597 -39.60 -32.61 -90.01
C ARG A 597 -38.13 -32.42 -89.64
N ILE A 598 -37.61 -33.33 -88.83
CA ILE A 598 -36.21 -33.39 -88.40
C ILE A 598 -35.61 -34.66 -89.00
N SER A 599 -34.64 -34.49 -89.89
CA SER A 599 -33.99 -35.56 -90.65
C SER A 599 -32.53 -35.73 -90.23
N GLY A 600 -31.95 -36.92 -90.43
CA GLY A 600 -30.58 -37.24 -90.01
C GLY A 600 -30.46 -37.68 -88.55
N CYS A 601 -31.58 -38.06 -87.92
CA CYS A 601 -31.63 -38.63 -86.57
C CYS A 601 -32.24 -40.05 -86.59
N LEU A 602 -32.12 -40.79 -85.49
CA LEU A 602 -32.64 -42.16 -85.33
C LEU A 602 -33.85 -42.22 -84.36
N GLY A 603 -34.61 -41.13 -84.28
CA GLY A 603 -35.66 -40.92 -83.28
C GLY A 603 -35.18 -40.25 -81.99
N LEU A 604 -36.09 -40.15 -81.01
CA LEU A 604 -35.79 -39.59 -79.68
C LEU A 604 -34.98 -40.61 -78.84
N ASN A 605 -34.14 -40.11 -77.93
CA ASN A 605 -33.35 -40.97 -77.05
C ASN A 605 -34.27 -41.81 -76.13
N ALA A 606 -34.03 -43.12 -76.07
CA ALA A 606 -34.86 -44.08 -75.32
C ALA A 606 -34.65 -44.04 -73.80
N ASP A 607 -33.61 -43.34 -73.31
CA ASP A 607 -33.34 -43.22 -71.88
C ASP A 607 -34.30 -42.21 -71.20
N ARG A 608 -35.01 -42.67 -70.16
CA ARG A 608 -36.01 -41.88 -69.42
C ARG A 608 -35.41 -40.66 -68.73
N ALA A 609 -34.08 -40.65 -68.46
CA ALA A 609 -33.39 -39.51 -67.88
C ALA A 609 -33.36 -38.26 -68.80
N TRP A 610 -33.76 -38.42 -70.07
CA TRP A 610 -33.61 -37.42 -71.13
C TRP A 610 -34.92 -36.79 -71.61
N GLY A 611 -36.05 -37.10 -70.96
CA GLY A 611 -37.36 -36.58 -71.38
C GLY A 611 -38.60 -37.28 -70.85
N GLY A 612 -38.47 -38.33 -70.03
CA GLY A 612 -39.62 -39.15 -69.60
C GLY A 612 -39.91 -40.32 -70.55
N ILE A 613 -41.08 -40.95 -70.41
CA ILE A 613 -41.43 -42.19 -71.13
C ILE A 613 -41.83 -41.96 -72.60
N GLU A 614 -42.09 -40.71 -72.99
CA GLU A 614 -42.55 -40.29 -74.32
C GLU A 614 -41.57 -39.33 -75.02
N GLY A 615 -40.29 -39.33 -74.62
CA GLY A 615 -39.24 -38.55 -75.29
C GLY A 615 -39.22 -37.04 -74.95
N GLY A 616 -38.04 -36.42 -75.11
CA GLY A 616 -37.69 -35.12 -74.52
C GLY A 616 -38.00 -33.89 -75.35
N ILE A 617 -39.26 -33.70 -75.79
CA ILE A 617 -39.67 -32.45 -76.44
C ILE A 617 -40.12 -31.44 -75.37
N SER A 618 -39.63 -30.20 -75.45
CA SER A 618 -40.07 -29.10 -74.59
C SER A 618 -40.69 -27.99 -75.44
N CYS A 619 -41.94 -27.64 -75.15
CA CYS A 619 -42.63 -26.56 -75.84
C CYS A 619 -42.32 -25.18 -75.23
N PRO A 620 -42.39 -24.09 -76.02
CA PRO A 620 -42.35 -22.72 -75.49
C PRO A 620 -43.46 -22.49 -74.47
N LYS A 621 -43.15 -21.83 -73.36
CA LYS A 621 -44.10 -21.54 -72.28
C LYS A 621 -44.53 -20.07 -72.28
N CYS A 622 -45.78 -19.82 -71.90
CA CYS A 622 -46.27 -18.47 -71.66
C CYS A 622 -45.77 -17.97 -70.29
N ARG A 623 -45.95 -16.69 -70.01
CA ARG A 623 -45.55 -16.04 -68.76
C ARG A 623 -46.19 -16.65 -67.49
N ASN A 624 -47.25 -17.46 -67.64
CA ASN A 624 -47.90 -18.20 -66.55
C ASN A 624 -47.27 -19.58 -66.29
N GLY A 625 -46.21 -19.96 -67.01
CA GLY A 625 -45.55 -21.26 -66.88
C GLY A 625 -46.25 -22.41 -67.61
N LEU A 626 -47.35 -22.15 -68.31
CA LEU A 626 -48.08 -23.14 -69.11
C LEU A 626 -47.60 -23.12 -70.57
N GLU A 627 -47.62 -24.26 -71.24
CA GLU A 627 -47.13 -24.40 -72.62
C GLU A 627 -48.03 -23.69 -73.62
N ARG A 628 -47.43 -23.03 -74.62
CA ARG A 628 -48.16 -22.25 -75.63
C ARG A 628 -48.75 -23.10 -76.75
N VAL A 629 -48.24 -24.32 -76.90
CA VAL A 629 -48.69 -25.29 -77.89
C VAL A 629 -48.83 -26.66 -77.25
N TRP A 630 -49.73 -27.47 -77.79
CA TRP A 630 -49.63 -28.92 -77.68
C TRP A 630 -48.65 -29.41 -78.74
N ASN A 631 -47.87 -30.42 -78.42
CA ASN A 631 -47.05 -31.12 -79.39
C ASN A 631 -47.52 -32.56 -79.54
N ASP A 632 -47.41 -33.06 -80.75
CA ASP A 632 -47.53 -34.46 -81.11
C ASP A 632 -46.36 -34.81 -82.04
N TYR A 633 -45.92 -36.06 -82.07
CA TYR A 633 -44.83 -36.45 -82.94
C TYR A 633 -44.94 -37.90 -83.41
N ASP A 634 -44.49 -38.14 -84.64
CA ASP A 634 -44.28 -39.48 -85.19
C ASP A 634 -42.79 -39.67 -85.52
N VAL A 635 -42.30 -40.89 -85.32
CA VAL A 635 -40.99 -41.30 -85.82
C VAL A 635 -41.19 -42.14 -87.08
N GLU A 636 -40.67 -41.66 -88.19
CA GLU A 636 -40.71 -42.35 -89.49
C GLU A 636 -39.77 -43.57 -89.50
N ALA A 637 -39.95 -44.47 -90.46
CA ALA A 637 -39.16 -45.71 -90.55
C ALA A 637 -37.65 -45.49 -90.74
N ASP A 638 -37.25 -44.30 -91.21
CA ASP A 638 -35.85 -43.89 -91.39
C ASP A 638 -35.25 -43.22 -90.12
N GLY A 639 -36.05 -43.08 -89.05
CA GLY A 639 -35.65 -42.41 -87.82
C GLY A 639 -35.93 -40.91 -87.79
N SER A 640 -36.38 -40.31 -88.89
CA SER A 640 -36.78 -38.91 -88.94
C SER A 640 -37.98 -38.66 -88.04
N ILE A 641 -38.03 -37.49 -87.41
CA ILE A 641 -39.09 -37.12 -86.47
C ILE A 641 -39.97 -36.05 -87.13
N VAL A 642 -41.26 -36.31 -87.24
CA VAL A 642 -42.26 -35.32 -87.66
C VAL A 642 -42.96 -34.78 -86.43
N ILE A 643 -42.78 -33.51 -86.14
CA ILE A 643 -43.40 -32.81 -85.00
C ILE A 643 -44.58 -31.99 -85.50
N ARG A 644 -45.71 -32.10 -84.81
CA ARG A 644 -46.91 -31.30 -85.03
C ARG A 644 -47.21 -30.46 -83.81
N THR A 645 -47.50 -29.17 -84.02
CA THR A 645 -47.82 -28.21 -82.97
C THR A 645 -49.22 -27.66 -83.15
N TYR A 646 -49.97 -27.63 -82.06
CA TYR A 646 -51.36 -27.17 -82.03
C TYR A 646 -51.55 -26.07 -80.99
N HIS A 647 -52.37 -25.08 -81.32
CA HIS A 647 -52.64 -23.94 -80.47
C HIS A 647 -53.28 -24.38 -79.15
N ARG A 648 -52.70 -23.93 -78.04
CA ARG A 648 -53.15 -24.27 -76.68
C ARG A 648 -53.54 -23.02 -75.90
N PRO A 649 -54.81 -22.60 -75.94
CA PRO A 649 -55.33 -21.59 -75.04
C PRO A 649 -55.57 -22.20 -73.64
N HIS A 650 -55.48 -21.36 -72.62
CA HIS A 650 -55.66 -21.70 -71.21
C HIS A 650 -56.81 -20.86 -70.63
N PRO A 651 -58.08 -21.27 -70.77
CA PRO A 651 -59.25 -20.46 -70.39
C PRO A 651 -59.27 -20.07 -68.90
N ASP A 652 -58.69 -20.92 -68.05
CA ASP A 652 -58.63 -20.73 -66.60
C ASP A 652 -57.56 -19.71 -66.18
N SER A 653 -56.69 -19.27 -67.09
CA SER A 653 -55.74 -18.19 -66.82
C SER A 653 -56.39 -16.80 -66.95
N PRO A 654 -55.86 -15.74 -66.32
CA PRO A 654 -56.29 -14.37 -66.57
C PRO A 654 -56.13 -13.97 -68.04
N ALA A 655 -57.01 -13.09 -68.56
CA ALA A 655 -57.11 -12.76 -69.99
C ALA A 655 -55.75 -12.50 -70.69
N PHE A 656 -54.83 -11.79 -70.05
CA PHE A 656 -53.50 -11.48 -70.61
C PHE A 656 -52.53 -12.68 -70.71
N ALA A 657 -52.86 -13.81 -70.08
CA ALA A 657 -52.05 -15.02 -69.98
C ALA A 657 -52.74 -16.27 -70.54
N ARG A 658 -53.92 -16.12 -71.16
CA ARG A 658 -54.68 -17.25 -71.75
C ARG A 658 -54.05 -17.82 -73.00
N ASN A 659 -53.04 -17.17 -73.57
CA ASN A 659 -52.48 -17.56 -74.87
C ASN A 659 -53.58 -17.67 -75.94
N GLU A 660 -54.49 -16.70 -75.99
CA GLU A 660 -55.49 -16.59 -77.06
C GLU A 660 -54.86 -15.85 -78.24
N ILE A 661 -54.84 -16.48 -79.42
CA ILE A 661 -54.33 -15.88 -80.67
C ILE A 661 -55.51 -15.74 -81.64
N GLU A 662 -55.71 -14.53 -82.17
CA GLU A 662 -56.77 -14.24 -83.12
C GLU A 662 -56.61 -15.12 -84.39
N GLY A 663 -57.69 -15.81 -84.79
CA GLY A 663 -57.70 -16.73 -85.93
C GLY A 663 -57.40 -18.19 -85.59
N TYR A 664 -56.97 -18.53 -84.37
CA TYR A 664 -56.67 -19.90 -83.97
C TYR A 664 -57.63 -20.41 -82.87
N ALA A 665 -58.27 -21.55 -83.12
CA ALA A 665 -59.05 -22.27 -82.12
C ALA A 665 -58.15 -23.18 -81.26
N ASN A 666 -58.62 -23.60 -80.08
CA ASN A 666 -57.95 -24.64 -79.30
C ASN A 666 -57.78 -25.91 -80.14
N GLY A 667 -56.55 -26.42 -80.23
CA GLY A 667 -56.22 -27.59 -81.05
C GLY A 667 -56.06 -27.32 -82.55
N GLY A 668 -56.16 -26.06 -83.01
CA GLY A 668 -55.85 -25.71 -84.40
C GLY A 668 -54.34 -25.78 -84.66
N PRO A 669 -53.88 -26.21 -85.86
CA PRO A 669 -52.44 -26.24 -86.18
C PRO A 669 -51.86 -24.82 -86.11
N ILE A 670 -50.70 -24.67 -85.47
CA ILE A 670 -50.00 -23.38 -85.34
C ILE A 670 -48.49 -23.61 -85.31
N ASP A 671 -47.73 -22.71 -85.93
CA ASP A 671 -46.27 -22.74 -85.88
C ASP A 671 -45.71 -22.51 -84.47
N ILE A 672 -44.46 -22.94 -84.26
CA ILE A 672 -43.71 -22.76 -83.00
C ILE A 672 -43.63 -21.25 -82.70
N PRO A 673 -44.14 -20.78 -81.55
CA PRO A 673 -44.43 -19.36 -81.36
C PRO A 673 -43.35 -18.56 -80.60
#